data_AF-A0A522F1M0-F1
#
_entry.id   AF-A0A522F1M0-F1
#
_cell.length_a   1.000
_cell.length_b   1.000
_cell.length_c   1.000
_cell.angle_alpha   90.00
_cell.angle_beta   90.00
_cell.angle_gamma   90.00
#
_symmetry.space_group_name_H-M   'P 1'
#
loop_
_entity.id
_entity.type
_entity.pdbx_description
1 polymer ?
#
loop_
_entity_poly.entity_id
_entity_poly.type
_entity_poly.pdbx_seq_one_letter_code
_entity_poly.pdbx_strand_id
1 'polypeptide(L)'
;MPSYKGKKLTQYAAKQGGKNQSSVDGFYKDKHGKRYFVKKPADSKELFTELFAGLILQEFIAEGLIEAKYSSSLIFADLLQFDDNTYGLIQPCIEFDELHKIINTSSKNGKDRSSLAETLFGPTSYATLTKTRSFGLSIALMFSLLLGAHSVHSGNIVVLRKNKAIRQYARIDWGDAFRYLAHPENNDDLLYAYENRGINYKHLTKDYFLNYRAIQGIFPAIAQKAQELTEKLPSHYLTKIIIKALKRIPADLLDPQTQKALADYMCIPSFATVHFGKQEQGYQTFAQDIAEVLERRIHKMTKLKDLNAPSQNSLYESQNITQSFAVSETDTFLTIAKRLDVAANTLDYRTLDVQPLIKKYNEYLDKIAKDCELYNLWDHDYAHSTNLLVPFYQGNGQDELGHAFVGQYKESTVLRHLYGYDPVHQNSLRFRPFERPSIDYIKKHPNSLWQLVTETAQAGTMILSTLKQSKRKLEAEIEIEPATLQGFIRNFLAMAEQFEQRLQPVRALCIERAKESNFFYPISLEALKTMTADQLTTICLEELNAEQFSPLVLRIVQTDELWAKVEIGLKLDSIKHRLDNIDFKINKLIELRKFVREIVTQLQEENLQKIETEFAVQQEINKRELRKLQMNLIVSQLEVIKQKADELKARKEDAFLVAENLFINIQRLIDDYIKSPTDEEQALSDFTMKSLILINNAKPVLAKHRAEFIYVLTNLAIAIVLLGVGYVPAMLINKYYTGNYTFFAKTDSLQKVENLEAAVVATEAFQPVR
;
A
#
# COMPACT_ATOMS: atom_id res chain seq x y z
N MET A 1 20.47 53.56 -0.20
CA MET A 1 19.86 52.34 0.31
C MET A 1 20.47 51.14 -0.41
N PRO A 2 21.28 50.33 0.30
CA PRO A 2 21.96 49.21 -0.32
C PRO A 2 20.97 48.21 -0.93
N SER A 3 21.37 47.62 -2.05
CA SER A 3 20.60 46.55 -2.70
C SER A 3 21.46 45.30 -2.86
N TYR A 4 20.86 44.14 -2.64
CA TYR A 4 21.54 42.85 -2.76
C TYR A 4 20.68 41.91 -3.60
N LYS A 5 21.26 41.35 -4.68
CA LYS A 5 20.56 40.44 -5.62
C LYS A 5 19.21 40.99 -6.08
N GLY A 6 19.17 42.27 -6.47
CA GLY A 6 17.96 42.96 -6.95
C GLY A 6 16.95 43.35 -5.85
N LYS A 7 17.26 43.14 -4.57
CA LYS A 7 16.39 43.46 -3.44
C LYS A 7 16.91 44.66 -2.66
N LYS A 8 16.04 45.64 -2.40
CA LYS A 8 16.35 46.76 -1.49
C LYS A 8 16.44 46.27 -0.04
N LEU A 9 17.44 46.73 0.69
CA LEU A 9 17.67 46.41 2.09
C LEU A 9 17.33 47.60 2.98
N THR A 10 16.67 47.33 4.11
CA THR A 10 16.39 48.33 5.14
C THR A 10 17.13 47.98 6.42
N GLN A 11 17.94 48.92 6.94
CA GLN A 11 18.62 48.74 8.22
C GLN A 11 17.60 48.77 9.35
N TYR A 12 17.71 47.84 10.31
CA TYR A 12 16.82 47.78 11.47
C TYR A 12 17.57 47.80 12.81
N ALA A 13 18.89 47.56 12.81
CA ALA A 13 19.73 47.72 13.99
C ALA A 13 21.16 48.10 13.59
N ALA A 14 21.82 48.93 14.40
CA ALA A 14 23.23 49.25 14.25
C ALA A 14 24.10 48.15 14.89
N LYS A 15 25.34 48.02 14.41
CA LYS A 15 26.35 47.16 15.03
C LYS A 15 26.81 47.78 16.36
N GLN A 16 26.80 47.02 17.46
CA GLN A 16 27.16 47.53 18.80
C GLN A 16 28.58 47.16 19.27
N GLY A 17 29.36 46.38 18.51
CA GLY A 17 30.70 45.93 18.91
C GLY A 17 31.62 45.64 17.72
N GLY A 18 32.90 45.34 17.95
CA GLY A 18 33.91 45.06 16.91
C GLY A 18 34.73 46.28 16.45
N LYS A 19 35.85 46.02 15.75
CA LYS A 19 36.85 47.03 15.38
C LYS A 19 36.38 48.06 14.34
N ASN A 20 35.49 47.65 13.44
CA ASN A 20 34.94 48.50 12.39
C ASN A 20 33.56 49.02 12.82
N GLN A 21 33.38 50.34 12.84
CA GLN A 21 32.12 51.03 13.12
C GLN A 21 31.88 52.09 12.05
N SER A 22 31.51 51.66 10.85
CA SER A 22 31.01 52.57 9.82
C SER A 22 29.52 52.88 10.06
N SER A 23 29.04 54.02 9.57
CA SER A 23 27.61 54.39 9.65
C SER A 23 26.69 53.39 8.93
N VAL A 24 27.25 52.64 7.96
CA VAL A 24 26.54 51.59 7.22
C VAL A 24 26.63 50.21 7.88
N ASP A 25 27.44 50.05 8.93
CA ASP A 25 27.59 48.75 9.60
C ASP A 25 26.35 48.41 10.44
N GLY A 26 25.79 47.23 10.22
CA GLY A 26 24.65 46.80 11.02
C GLY A 26 23.83 45.68 10.40
N PHE A 27 22.61 45.57 10.89
CA PHE A 27 21.68 44.53 10.53
C PHE A 27 20.59 45.06 9.62
N TYR A 28 20.37 44.35 8.52
CA TYR A 28 19.48 44.73 7.43
C TYR A 28 18.44 43.65 7.18
N LYS A 29 17.27 44.04 6.67
CA LYS A 29 16.22 43.12 6.22
C LYS A 29 15.76 43.42 4.80
N ASP A 30 15.43 42.38 4.03
CA ASP A 30 14.73 42.53 2.76
C ASP A 30 13.21 42.68 2.97
N LYS A 31 12.47 42.96 1.89
CA LYS A 31 11.00 43.10 1.91
C LYS A 31 10.25 41.82 2.37
N HIS A 32 10.92 40.67 2.36
CA HIS A 32 10.36 39.38 2.78
C HIS A 32 10.79 39.01 4.21
N GLY A 33 11.48 39.90 4.92
CA GLY A 33 11.93 39.68 6.30
C GLY A 33 13.24 38.90 6.43
N LYS A 34 13.94 38.56 5.34
CA LYS A 34 15.25 37.89 5.41
C LYS A 34 16.30 38.85 5.97
N ARG A 35 17.01 38.40 7.01
CA ARG A 35 17.96 39.22 7.78
C ARG A 35 19.40 39.00 7.32
N TYR A 36 20.15 40.08 7.28
CA TYR A 36 21.54 40.15 6.85
C TYR A 36 22.35 40.99 7.84
N PHE A 37 23.64 40.69 7.95
CA PHE A 37 24.61 41.57 8.57
C PHE A 37 25.50 42.14 7.48
N VAL A 38 25.67 43.46 7.49
CA VAL A 38 26.48 44.21 6.52
C VAL A 38 27.61 44.89 7.26
N LYS A 39 28.83 44.76 6.74
CA LYS A 39 30.00 45.50 7.20
C LYS A 39 30.73 46.15 6.04
N LYS A 40 31.28 47.34 6.26
CA LYS A 40 32.20 48.03 5.34
C LYS A 40 33.60 48.03 5.97
N PRO A 41 34.48 47.10 5.57
CA PRO A 41 35.87 47.07 6.06
C PRO A 41 36.58 48.40 5.74
N ALA A 42 37.41 48.88 6.67
CA ALA A 42 38.22 50.07 6.47
C ALA A 42 39.46 49.80 5.60
N ASP A 43 39.97 48.57 5.63
CA ASP A 43 41.10 48.10 4.82
C ASP A 43 40.56 47.37 3.57
N SER A 44 40.85 47.89 2.37
CA SER A 44 40.49 47.26 1.10
C SER A 44 41.08 45.86 0.94
N LYS A 45 42.20 45.55 1.62
CA LYS A 45 42.74 44.19 1.64
C LYS A 45 41.83 43.22 2.38
N GLU A 46 41.29 43.62 3.54
CA GLU A 46 40.33 42.81 4.32
C GLU A 46 39.04 42.59 3.53
N LEU A 47 38.56 43.63 2.84
CA LEU A 47 37.41 43.53 1.94
C LEU A 47 37.64 42.45 0.86
N PHE A 48 38.81 42.48 0.20
CA PHE A 48 39.13 41.50 -0.83
C PHE A 48 39.33 40.09 -0.27
N THR A 49 40.12 39.91 0.79
CA THR A 49 40.44 38.57 1.32
C THR A 49 39.19 37.84 1.81
N GLU A 50 38.30 38.54 2.51
CA GLU A 50 37.07 37.95 3.00
C GLU A 50 36.06 37.65 1.89
N LEU A 51 35.93 38.56 0.91
CA LEU A 51 35.12 38.31 -0.28
C LEU A 51 35.64 37.10 -1.04
N PHE A 52 36.93 37.07 -1.35
CA PHE A 52 37.51 36.04 -2.19
C PHE A 52 37.45 34.67 -1.52
N ALA A 53 37.69 34.60 -0.20
CA ALA A 53 37.46 33.39 0.58
C ALA A 53 35.99 32.94 0.49
N GLY A 54 35.04 33.87 0.66
CA GLY A 54 33.61 33.55 0.57
C GLY A 54 33.18 33.06 -0.80
N LEU A 55 33.68 33.68 -1.87
CA LEU A 55 33.41 33.25 -3.24
C LEU A 55 33.96 31.85 -3.50
N ILE A 56 35.21 31.56 -3.09
CA ILE A 56 35.78 30.22 -3.22
C ILE A 56 34.95 29.19 -2.46
N LEU A 57 34.65 29.43 -1.17
CA LEU A 57 33.84 28.51 -0.36
C LEU A 57 32.44 28.29 -0.98
N GLN A 58 31.84 29.33 -1.54
CA GLN A 58 30.56 29.21 -2.24
C GLN A 58 30.66 28.30 -3.46
N GLU A 59 31.74 28.40 -4.26
CA GLU A 59 31.96 27.50 -5.40
C GLU A 59 32.17 26.05 -4.92
N PHE A 60 32.94 25.79 -3.85
CA PHE A 60 33.08 24.44 -3.28
C PHE A 60 31.73 23.83 -2.85
N ILE A 61 30.83 24.64 -2.28
CA ILE A 61 29.48 24.21 -1.92
C ILE A 61 28.63 23.95 -3.18
N ALA A 62 28.66 24.87 -4.15
CA ALA A 62 27.87 24.77 -5.38
C ALA A 62 28.24 23.55 -6.23
N GLU A 63 29.52 23.18 -6.25
CA GLU A 63 30.05 22.01 -6.97
C GLU A 63 29.83 20.67 -6.22
N GLY A 64 29.18 20.68 -5.05
CA GLY A 64 28.93 19.47 -4.27
C GLY A 64 30.19 18.83 -3.66
N LEU A 65 31.31 19.58 -3.61
CA LEU A 65 32.56 19.12 -3.03
C LEU A 65 32.49 19.03 -1.50
N ILE A 66 31.60 19.84 -0.90
CA ILE A 66 31.27 19.83 0.52
C ILE A 66 29.87 19.24 0.70
N GLU A 67 29.71 18.26 1.59
CA GLU A 67 28.39 17.71 1.90
C GLU A 67 27.45 18.80 2.43
N ALA A 68 26.18 18.78 2.00
CA ALA A 68 25.20 19.83 2.29
C ALA A 68 25.05 20.13 3.80
N LYS A 69 25.20 19.13 4.67
CA LYS A 69 25.13 19.28 6.14
C LYS A 69 26.21 20.20 6.72
N TYR A 70 27.36 20.33 6.06
CA TYR A 70 28.46 21.17 6.50
C TYR A 70 28.43 22.59 5.92
N SER A 71 27.51 22.89 5.00
CA SER A 71 27.42 24.23 4.37
C SER A 71 27.29 25.34 5.42
N SER A 72 26.46 25.16 6.45
CA SER A 72 26.30 26.15 7.52
C SER A 72 27.48 26.22 8.52
N SER A 73 28.45 25.30 8.44
CA SER A 73 29.69 25.38 9.22
C SER A 73 30.71 26.36 8.60
N LEU A 74 30.46 26.83 7.38
CA LEU A 74 31.30 27.79 6.67
C LEU A 74 30.47 29.05 6.43
N ILE A 75 30.52 30.00 7.37
CA ILE A 75 29.79 31.26 7.26
C ILE A 75 30.71 32.27 6.58
N PHE A 76 30.31 32.73 5.40
CA PHE A 76 31.08 33.64 4.59
C PHE A 76 30.26 34.85 4.12
N ALA A 77 30.96 35.89 3.70
CA ALA A 77 30.36 37.08 3.12
C ALA A 77 30.29 36.99 1.59
N ASP A 78 29.35 37.74 1.04
CA ASP A 78 29.21 38.06 -0.38
C ASP A 78 29.39 39.57 -0.56
N LEU A 79 29.49 40.03 -1.81
CA LEU A 79 29.68 41.44 -2.11
C LEU A 79 28.35 42.21 -2.08
N LEU A 80 28.41 43.44 -1.56
CA LEU A 80 27.35 44.43 -1.61
C LEU A 80 27.91 45.73 -2.17
N GLN A 81 27.18 46.37 -3.09
CA GLN A 81 27.50 47.72 -3.54
C GLN A 81 26.57 48.74 -2.84
N PHE A 82 27.16 49.82 -2.36
CA PHE A 82 26.45 50.95 -1.77
C PHE A 82 26.14 52.02 -2.84
N ASP A 83 25.24 52.94 -2.51
CA ASP A 83 24.81 54.03 -3.41
C ASP A 83 25.95 54.99 -3.80
N ASP A 84 27.00 55.08 -2.99
CA ASP A 84 28.21 55.85 -3.27
C ASP A 84 29.19 55.12 -4.22
N ASN A 85 28.73 54.03 -4.84
CA ASN A 85 29.49 53.08 -5.67
C ASN A 85 30.61 52.34 -4.93
N THR A 86 30.77 52.54 -3.63
CA THR A 86 31.74 51.76 -2.84
C THR A 86 31.18 50.39 -2.48
N TYR A 87 32.06 49.51 -2.02
CA TYR A 87 31.74 48.13 -1.72
C TYR A 87 31.74 47.84 -0.21
N GLY A 88 30.95 46.85 0.18
CA GLY A 88 30.93 46.26 1.50
C GLY A 88 30.64 44.76 1.42
N LEU A 89 30.66 44.13 2.57
CA LEU A 89 30.42 42.71 2.73
C LEU A 89 29.05 42.47 3.35
N ILE A 90 28.29 41.57 2.75
CA ILE A 90 26.99 41.14 3.25
C ILE A 90 27.03 39.64 3.57
N GLN A 91 26.58 39.29 4.77
CA GLN A 91 26.48 37.91 5.22
C GLN A 91 25.08 37.61 5.77
N PRO A 92 24.59 36.37 5.66
CA PRO A 92 23.33 35.97 6.27
C PRO A 92 23.40 36.13 7.79
N CYS A 93 22.31 36.64 8.40
CA CYS A 93 22.22 36.73 9.86
C CYS A 93 21.91 35.36 10.43
N ILE A 94 22.90 34.70 11.04
CA ILE A 94 22.78 33.37 11.64
C ILE A 94 22.85 33.51 13.16
N GLU A 95 21.98 32.79 13.87
CA GLU A 95 22.03 32.76 15.34
C GLU A 95 23.07 31.78 15.83
N PHE A 96 24.02 32.26 16.65
CA PHE A 96 25.11 31.47 17.19
C PHE A 96 25.58 31.97 18.55
N ASP A 97 26.30 31.12 19.26
CA ASP A 97 27.08 31.43 20.45
C ASP A 97 28.58 31.39 20.13
N GLU A 98 29.33 32.41 20.53
CA GLU A 98 30.78 32.43 20.39
C GLU A 98 31.42 31.37 21.29
N LEU A 99 32.43 30.66 20.79
CA LEU A 99 33.02 29.52 21.49
C LEU A 99 33.58 29.90 22.87
N HIS A 100 34.14 31.11 23.04
CA HIS A 100 34.69 31.56 24.32
C HIS A 100 33.65 31.62 25.47
N LYS A 101 32.36 31.72 25.14
CA LYS A 101 31.26 31.66 26.12
C LYS A 101 30.96 30.22 26.54
N ILE A 102 31.28 29.25 25.69
CA ILE A 102 31.02 27.83 25.89
C ILE A 102 32.16 27.15 26.64
N ILE A 103 33.40 27.53 26.31
CA ILE A 103 34.61 26.97 26.93
C ILE A 103 35.12 27.81 28.11
N ASN A 104 34.35 28.81 28.55
CA ASN A 104 34.68 29.68 29.69
C ASN A 104 36.01 30.45 29.58
N THR A 105 36.38 30.88 28.37
CA THR A 105 37.58 31.71 28.10
C THR A 105 37.24 33.19 27.84
N SER A 106 36.06 33.63 28.28
CA SER A 106 35.61 35.01 28.16
C SER A 106 36.41 35.95 29.09
N SER A 107 36.48 37.23 28.72
CA SER A 107 37.00 38.30 29.58
C SER A 107 36.09 38.53 30.80
N LYS A 108 36.57 39.30 31.80
CA LYS A 108 35.86 39.52 33.07
C LYS A 108 34.43 40.07 32.92
N ASN A 109 34.15 40.77 31.82
CA ASN A 109 32.82 41.32 31.53
C ASN A 109 31.92 40.35 30.71
N GLY A 110 32.42 39.18 30.33
CA GLY A 110 31.72 38.16 29.55
C GLY A 110 31.42 38.52 28.10
N LYS A 111 31.77 39.73 27.64
CA LYS A 111 31.39 40.25 26.32
C LYS A 111 32.32 39.77 25.22
N ASP A 112 33.62 39.79 25.48
CA ASP A 112 34.66 39.45 24.50
C ASP A 112 35.53 38.28 24.99
N ARG A 113 36.28 37.66 24.06
CA ARG A 113 37.29 36.63 24.37
C ARG A 113 38.45 37.21 25.19
N SER A 114 39.03 36.43 26.09
CA SER A 114 40.29 36.74 26.78
C SER A 114 41.45 35.98 26.14
N SER A 115 42.32 36.66 25.39
CA SER A 115 43.46 36.01 24.72
C SER A 115 44.41 35.32 25.71
N LEU A 116 44.65 35.92 26.89
CA LEU A 116 45.51 35.33 27.92
C LEU A 116 44.87 34.10 28.57
N ALA A 117 43.57 34.15 28.88
CA ALA A 117 42.87 32.99 29.45
C ALA A 117 42.82 31.84 28.43
N GLU A 118 42.59 32.16 27.17
CA GLU A 118 42.62 31.18 26.08
C GLU A 118 44.01 30.59 25.86
N THR A 119 45.10 31.35 26.02
CA THR A 119 46.46 30.79 25.96
C THR A 119 46.78 29.89 27.16
N LEU A 120 46.46 30.32 28.38
CA LEU A 120 46.82 29.61 29.61
C LEU A 120 45.95 28.37 29.85
N PHE A 121 44.66 28.45 29.54
CA PHE A 121 43.67 27.39 29.82
C PHE A 121 43.08 26.77 28.56
N GLY A 122 43.44 27.25 27.37
CA GLY A 122 42.88 26.84 26.08
C GLY A 122 42.93 25.35 25.85
N PRO A 123 44.10 24.68 25.85
CA PRO A 123 44.18 23.25 25.58
C PRO A 123 43.19 22.43 26.42
N THR A 124 43.12 22.65 27.74
CA THR A 124 42.16 21.96 28.61
C THR A 124 40.71 22.35 28.35
N SER A 125 40.46 23.63 28.03
CA SER A 125 39.12 24.15 27.76
C SER A 125 38.57 23.64 26.42
N TYR A 126 39.41 23.53 25.39
CA TYR A 126 39.08 22.99 24.07
C TYR A 126 38.83 21.47 24.12
N ALA A 127 39.52 20.74 25.00
CA ALA A 127 39.23 19.32 25.22
C ALA A 127 37.78 19.07 25.67
N THR A 128 37.10 20.06 26.28
CA THR A 128 35.69 19.93 26.67
C THR A 128 34.73 19.81 25.49
N LEU A 129 35.16 20.17 24.28
CA LEU A 129 34.34 20.06 23.07
C LEU A 129 34.02 18.61 22.69
N THR A 130 34.84 17.64 23.14
CA THR A 130 34.60 16.20 22.93
C THR A 130 33.49 15.64 23.82
N LYS A 131 33.12 16.33 24.91
CA LYS A 131 32.09 15.86 25.86
C LYS A 131 30.67 15.95 25.32
N THR A 132 30.47 16.62 24.19
CA THR A 132 29.16 16.86 23.58
C THR A 132 29.14 16.37 22.15
N ARG A 133 28.06 15.67 21.76
CA ARG A 133 27.83 15.26 20.37
C ARG A 133 27.87 16.48 19.47
N SER A 134 28.78 16.48 18.49
CA SER A 134 29.03 17.65 17.68
C SER A 134 29.61 17.31 16.30
N PHE A 135 29.47 18.25 15.37
CA PHE A 135 30.02 18.15 14.03
C PHE A 135 30.37 19.54 13.47
N GLY A 136 31.05 19.57 12.32
CA GLY A 136 31.38 20.79 11.59
C GLY A 136 32.71 21.45 11.97
N LEU A 137 33.26 21.16 13.16
CA LEU A 137 34.52 21.73 13.62
C LEU A 137 35.70 21.35 12.71
N SER A 138 35.82 20.07 12.36
CA SER A 138 36.89 19.59 11.46
C SER A 138 36.80 20.25 10.08
N ILE A 139 35.61 20.46 9.52
CA ILE A 139 35.45 21.16 8.22
C ILE A 139 35.81 22.64 8.34
N ALA A 140 35.35 23.33 9.38
CA ALA A 140 35.69 24.72 9.62
C ALA A 140 37.21 24.94 9.73
N LEU A 141 37.89 24.05 10.46
CA LEU A 141 39.35 24.07 10.63
C LEU A 141 40.09 23.66 9.35
N MET A 142 39.62 22.63 8.64
CA MET A 142 40.23 22.18 7.37
C MET A 142 40.23 23.32 6.34
N PHE A 143 39.10 24.00 6.13
CA PHE A 143 39.05 25.11 5.18
C PHE A 143 39.82 26.35 5.68
N SER A 144 39.92 26.55 7.00
CA SER A 144 40.80 27.58 7.57
C SER A 144 42.27 27.30 7.26
N LEU A 145 42.73 26.04 7.41
CA LEU A 145 44.07 25.62 6.99
C LEU A 145 44.26 25.75 5.49
N LEU A 146 43.30 25.31 4.69
CA LEU A 146 43.37 25.36 3.23
C LEU A 146 43.61 26.79 2.73
N LEU A 147 42.83 27.75 3.22
CA LEU A 147 42.89 29.15 2.80
C LEU A 147 43.93 29.98 3.58
N GLY A 148 44.72 29.37 4.47
CA GLY A 148 45.72 30.08 5.27
C GLY A 148 45.16 31.06 6.33
N ALA A 149 43.90 30.87 6.73
CA ALA A 149 43.20 31.69 7.72
C ALA A 149 43.47 31.16 9.15
N HIS A 150 44.63 31.48 9.71
CA HIS A 150 45.10 30.90 10.98
C HIS A 150 44.47 31.49 12.25
N SER A 151 43.64 32.54 12.15
CA SER A 151 42.96 33.19 13.29
C SER A 151 41.72 32.41 13.78
N VAL A 152 41.84 31.10 13.98
CA VAL A 152 40.78 30.17 14.42
C VAL A 152 40.54 30.17 15.93
N HIS A 153 40.61 31.34 16.56
CA HIS A 153 40.40 31.49 18.00
C HIS A 153 38.92 31.38 18.41
N SER A 154 38.67 31.28 19.71
CA SER A 154 37.35 31.12 20.32
C SER A 154 36.31 32.23 20.05
N GLY A 155 36.72 33.39 19.52
CA GLY A 155 35.79 34.42 19.01
C GLY A 155 35.36 34.22 17.55
N ASN A 156 36.06 33.39 16.80
CA ASN A 156 35.90 33.19 15.36
C ASN A 156 35.31 31.82 15.02
N ILE A 157 35.42 30.88 15.96
CA ILE A 157 34.62 29.67 15.98
C ILE A 157 33.38 29.90 16.84
N VAL A 158 32.24 29.47 16.31
CA VAL A 158 30.92 29.66 16.94
C VAL A 158 30.15 28.34 16.95
N VAL A 159 29.11 28.27 17.78
CA VAL A 159 28.16 27.15 17.82
C VAL A 159 26.79 27.64 17.37
N LEU A 160 26.22 26.99 16.37
CA LEU A 160 24.93 27.37 15.80
C LEU A 160 23.78 27.01 16.74
N ARG A 161 22.83 27.93 16.94
CA ARG A 161 21.63 27.73 17.77
C ARG A 161 20.49 27.07 16.99
N LYS A 162 20.74 25.91 16.37
CA LYS A 162 19.72 25.16 15.62
C LYS A 162 19.19 23.91 16.33
N ASN A 163 20.01 23.25 17.13
CA ASN A 163 19.61 22.02 17.82
C ASN A 163 20.25 21.97 19.21
N LYS A 164 19.44 21.90 20.27
CA LYS A 164 19.94 21.83 21.65
C LYS A 164 20.62 20.49 21.97
N ALA A 165 20.29 19.42 21.24
CA ALA A 165 20.84 18.08 21.47
C ALA A 165 22.20 17.85 20.77
N ILE A 166 22.50 18.59 19.70
CA ILE A 166 23.71 18.42 18.87
C ILE A 166 24.30 19.78 18.55
N ARG A 167 25.58 19.98 18.88
CA ARG A 167 26.29 21.23 18.59
C ARG A 167 26.90 21.19 17.19
N GLN A 168 26.50 22.12 16.32
CA GLN A 168 27.20 22.37 15.05
C GLN A 168 28.18 23.52 15.24
N TYR A 169 29.47 23.27 15.03
CA TYR A 169 30.49 24.32 15.02
C TYR A 169 30.59 24.95 13.63
N ALA A 170 30.86 26.25 13.60
CA ALA A 170 31.06 27.01 12.37
C ALA A 170 32.21 28.02 12.51
N ARG A 171 32.80 28.40 11.38
CA ARG A 171 33.74 29.53 11.26
C ARG A 171 33.00 30.75 10.71
N ILE A 172 33.17 31.89 11.37
CA ILE A 172 32.80 33.24 10.89
C ILE A 172 34.07 34.04 10.62
N ASP A 173 33.99 35.17 9.91
CA ASP A 173 35.06 36.16 9.72
C ASP A 173 36.35 35.64 9.04
N TRP A 174 36.38 35.72 7.71
CA TRP A 174 37.49 35.21 6.89
C TRP A 174 38.51 36.28 6.47
N GLY A 175 38.51 37.46 7.10
CA GLY A 175 39.40 38.57 6.72
C GLY A 175 40.90 38.25 6.82
N ASP A 176 41.29 37.24 7.62
CA ASP A 176 42.67 36.77 7.74
C ASP A 176 43.08 35.74 6.68
N ALA A 177 42.19 35.36 5.76
CA ALA A 177 42.49 34.42 4.69
C ALA A 177 43.64 34.91 3.79
N PHE A 178 44.34 33.94 3.21
CA PHE A 178 45.45 34.07 2.28
C PHE A 178 46.72 34.74 2.82
N ARG A 179 46.81 34.99 4.14
CA ARG A 179 48.00 35.59 4.73
C ARG A 179 49.23 34.70 4.57
N TYR A 180 50.24 35.21 3.85
CA TYR A 180 51.48 34.51 3.49
C TYR A 180 51.22 33.12 2.88
N LEU A 181 50.11 32.97 2.14
CA LEU A 181 49.61 31.66 1.69
C LEU A 181 50.67 30.84 0.96
N ALA A 182 51.40 31.47 0.03
CA ALA A 182 52.38 30.79 -0.81
C ALA A 182 53.82 30.82 -0.24
N HIS A 183 54.05 31.47 0.91
CA HIS A 183 55.37 31.49 1.52
C HIS A 183 55.83 30.06 1.86
N PRO A 184 57.06 29.63 1.50
CA PRO A 184 57.51 28.25 1.70
C PRO A 184 57.35 27.77 3.15
N GLU A 185 57.82 28.56 4.12
CA GLU A 185 57.74 28.22 5.55
C GLU A 185 56.31 28.14 6.08
N ASN A 186 55.35 28.89 5.50
CA ASN A 186 53.93 28.83 5.87
C ASN A 186 53.23 27.57 5.33
N ASN A 187 53.95 26.81 4.50
CA ASN A 187 53.48 25.56 3.93
C ASN A 187 54.26 24.36 4.47
N ASP A 188 55.34 24.53 5.26
CA ASP A 188 56.12 23.42 5.83
C ASP A 188 55.32 22.63 6.85
N ASP A 189 54.81 23.32 7.87
CA ASP A 189 53.87 22.81 8.87
C ASP A 189 52.64 23.73 8.91
N LEU A 190 51.51 23.22 8.45
CA LEU A 190 50.27 23.99 8.30
C LEU A 190 49.66 24.44 9.63
N LEU A 191 50.03 23.83 10.75
CA LEU A 191 49.45 24.15 12.06
C LEU A 191 50.01 25.44 12.67
N TYR A 192 51.04 26.03 12.06
CA TYR A 192 51.70 27.22 12.55
C TYR A 192 51.68 28.34 11.52
N ALA A 193 51.32 29.54 11.96
CA ALA A 193 51.32 30.71 11.09
C ALA A 193 52.73 31.28 10.96
N TYR A 194 53.20 31.51 9.73
CA TYR A 194 54.51 32.11 9.47
C TYR A 194 54.71 33.45 10.21
N GLU A 195 53.68 34.29 10.29
CA GLU A 195 53.75 35.62 10.93
C GLU A 195 54.09 35.60 12.43
N ASN A 196 53.96 34.44 13.07
CA ASN A 196 54.24 34.26 14.49
C ASN A 196 55.66 33.72 14.75
N ARG A 197 56.40 33.33 13.70
CA ARG A 197 57.76 32.79 13.80
C ARG A 197 58.81 33.91 14.04
N GLY A 198 59.93 33.56 14.67
CA GLY A 198 61.03 34.49 15.02
C GLY A 198 61.06 34.90 16.51
N ILE A 199 61.88 35.91 16.86
CA ILE A 199 62.01 36.44 18.23
C ILE A 199 60.79 37.33 18.57
N ASN A 200 59.61 36.72 18.73
CA ASN A 200 58.38 37.42 19.08
C ASN A 200 57.47 36.53 19.96
N TYR A 201 56.91 37.08 21.03
CA TYR A 201 55.98 36.36 21.95
C TYR A 201 54.65 35.94 21.31
N LYS A 202 54.37 36.36 20.06
CA LYS A 202 53.13 36.00 19.34
C LYS A 202 52.92 34.49 19.18
N HIS A 203 53.98 33.69 18.96
CA HIS A 203 53.84 32.22 18.86
C HIS A 203 53.22 31.60 20.13
N LEU A 204 53.45 32.18 21.31
CA LEU A 204 52.85 31.69 22.56
C LEU A 204 51.34 31.96 22.63
N THR A 205 50.84 33.00 21.96
CA THR A 205 49.47 33.52 22.18
C THR A 205 48.57 33.48 20.95
N LYS A 206 49.12 33.25 19.75
CA LYS A 206 48.41 33.39 18.47
C LYS A 206 48.50 32.19 17.53
N ASP A 207 49.25 31.15 17.87
CA ASP A 207 49.23 29.88 17.12
C ASP A 207 47.97 29.06 17.51
N TYR A 208 46.80 29.57 17.11
CA TYR A 208 45.50 29.10 17.61
C TYR A 208 45.19 27.64 17.27
N PHE A 209 45.73 27.09 16.18
CA PHE A 209 45.57 25.67 15.86
C PHE A 209 46.14 24.75 16.95
N LEU A 210 47.16 25.19 17.69
CA LEU A 210 47.73 24.43 18.79
C LEU A 210 46.77 24.30 19.98
N ASN A 211 45.76 25.17 20.12
CA ASN A 211 44.73 25.01 21.14
C ASN A 211 43.88 23.76 20.91
N TYR A 212 43.74 23.32 19.66
CA TYR A 212 42.97 22.13 19.28
C TYR A 212 43.73 20.82 19.50
N ARG A 213 45.04 20.85 19.81
CA ARG A 213 45.86 19.65 20.03
C ARG A 213 45.41 18.75 21.18
N ALA A 214 44.61 19.31 22.09
CA ALA A 214 44.04 18.58 23.21
C ALA A 214 42.73 17.85 22.85
N ILE A 215 42.16 18.12 21.67
CA ILE A 215 41.03 17.40 21.10
C ILE A 215 41.60 16.23 20.30
N GLN A 216 41.78 15.06 20.94
CA GLN A 216 42.31 13.88 20.26
C GLN A 216 41.41 13.50 19.09
N GLY A 217 41.94 13.14 17.93
CA GLY A 217 41.17 12.77 16.74
C GLY A 217 40.78 13.95 15.84
N ILE A 218 40.96 15.21 16.24
CA ILE A 218 40.57 16.36 15.39
C ILE A 218 41.42 16.46 14.13
N PHE A 219 42.74 16.25 14.24
CA PHE A 219 43.67 16.32 13.13
C PHE A 219 43.53 15.12 12.19
N PRO A 220 43.38 13.87 12.68
CA PRO A 220 42.93 12.75 11.86
C PRO A 220 41.60 13.01 11.13
N ALA A 221 40.61 13.64 11.78
CA ALA A 221 39.35 13.97 11.13
C ALA A 221 39.51 15.03 10.02
N ILE A 222 40.38 16.02 10.21
CA ILE A 222 40.76 16.97 9.15
C ILE A 222 41.44 16.22 8.00
N ALA A 223 42.37 15.31 8.29
CA ALA A 223 43.06 14.51 7.28
C ALA A 223 42.09 13.66 6.46
N GLN A 224 41.13 13.01 7.10
CA GLN A 224 40.08 12.25 6.43
C GLN A 224 39.24 13.14 5.51
N LYS A 225 38.81 14.32 5.96
CA LYS A 225 38.04 15.25 5.11
C LYS A 225 38.86 15.80 3.94
N ALA A 226 40.16 16.01 4.13
CA ALA A 226 41.05 16.40 3.04
C ALA A 226 41.21 15.27 2.01
N GLN A 227 41.26 14.00 2.46
CA GLN A 227 41.30 12.84 1.58
C GLN A 227 40.00 12.70 0.77
N GLU A 228 38.84 12.77 1.42
CA GLU A 228 37.52 12.76 0.76
C GLU A 228 37.41 13.90 -0.28
N LEU A 229 37.97 15.07 0.01
CA LEU A 229 38.00 16.20 -0.93
C LEU A 229 38.92 15.92 -2.12
N THR A 230 40.08 15.31 -1.89
CA THR A 230 41.03 14.94 -2.96
C THR A 230 40.41 13.96 -3.94
N GLU A 231 39.64 12.98 -3.46
CA GLU A 231 38.94 12.00 -4.29
C GLU A 231 37.90 12.64 -5.22
N LYS A 232 37.34 13.79 -4.83
CA LYS A 232 36.34 14.54 -5.61
C LYS A 232 36.95 15.62 -6.52
N LEU A 233 38.24 15.91 -6.39
CA LEU A 233 38.92 16.96 -7.14
C LEU A 233 39.77 16.36 -8.27
N PRO A 234 39.25 16.28 -9.52
CA PRO A 234 40.08 15.91 -10.66
C PRO A 234 41.19 16.94 -10.91
N SER A 235 42.23 16.53 -11.65
CA SER A 235 43.37 17.39 -11.97
C SER A 235 42.92 18.70 -12.65
N HIS A 236 43.51 19.83 -12.25
CA HIS A 236 43.19 21.19 -12.71
C HIS A 236 41.76 21.70 -12.38
N TYR A 237 40.97 20.97 -11.59
CA TYR A 237 39.62 21.41 -11.22
C TYR A 237 39.63 22.63 -10.30
N LEU A 238 40.61 22.73 -9.40
CA LEU A 238 40.77 23.89 -8.52
C LEU A 238 41.00 25.18 -9.29
N THR A 239 41.79 25.15 -10.37
CA THR A 239 41.96 26.31 -11.25
C THR A 239 40.62 26.81 -11.79
N LYS A 240 39.71 25.92 -12.18
CA LYS A 240 38.36 26.30 -12.63
C LYS A 240 37.54 26.97 -11.53
N ILE A 241 37.59 26.42 -10.30
CA ILE A 241 36.91 27.00 -9.13
C ILE A 241 37.42 28.41 -8.87
N ILE A 242 38.74 28.61 -8.89
CA ILE A 242 39.35 29.92 -8.67
C ILE A 242 38.93 30.91 -9.77
N ILE A 243 38.95 30.51 -11.04
CA ILE A 243 38.50 31.36 -12.16
C ILE A 243 37.03 31.77 -11.97
N LYS A 244 36.14 30.85 -11.58
CA LYS A 244 34.73 31.17 -11.29
C LYS A 244 34.60 32.19 -10.17
N ALA A 245 35.37 32.05 -9.09
CA ALA A 245 35.38 33.01 -8.00
C ALA A 245 35.88 34.39 -8.47
N LEU A 246 36.99 34.46 -9.23
CA LEU A 246 37.55 35.72 -9.75
C LEU A 246 36.58 36.47 -10.65
N LYS A 247 35.84 35.78 -11.51
CA LYS A 247 34.84 36.38 -12.43
C LYS A 247 33.71 37.12 -11.71
N ARG A 248 33.50 36.84 -10.42
CA ARG A 248 32.45 37.48 -9.60
C ARG A 248 32.92 38.74 -8.89
N ILE A 249 34.21 39.08 -9.01
CA ILE A 249 34.81 40.27 -8.43
C ILE A 249 34.68 41.44 -9.42
N PRO A 250 34.15 42.61 -9.01
CA PRO A 250 34.05 43.78 -9.88
C PRO A 250 35.41 44.36 -10.30
N ALA A 251 35.43 44.99 -11.47
CA ALA A 251 36.62 45.60 -12.07
C ALA A 251 37.25 46.70 -11.18
N ASP A 252 36.41 47.43 -10.46
CA ASP A 252 36.71 48.61 -9.66
C ASP A 252 36.82 48.32 -8.16
N LEU A 253 36.87 47.04 -7.75
CA LEU A 253 36.99 46.69 -6.33
C LEU A 253 38.34 47.12 -5.73
N LEU A 254 39.42 47.02 -6.51
CA LEU A 254 40.80 47.24 -6.05
C LEU A 254 41.53 48.26 -6.92
N ASP A 255 42.25 49.17 -6.28
CA ASP A 255 43.25 50.01 -6.95
C ASP A 255 44.57 49.24 -7.16
N PRO A 256 45.43 49.68 -8.10
CA PRO A 256 46.69 48.99 -8.40
C PRO A 256 47.66 48.87 -7.22
N GLN A 257 47.67 49.83 -6.29
CA GLN A 257 48.55 49.80 -5.13
C GLN A 257 48.09 48.73 -4.14
N THR A 258 46.79 48.67 -3.86
CA THR A 258 46.19 47.63 -3.01
C THR A 258 46.37 46.25 -3.63
N GLN A 259 46.21 46.12 -4.95
CA GLN A 259 46.43 44.86 -5.66
C GLN A 259 47.86 44.35 -5.53
N LYS A 260 48.86 45.23 -5.69
CA LYS A 260 50.26 44.85 -5.47
C LYS A 260 50.51 44.45 -4.02
N ALA A 261 49.97 45.19 -3.06
CA ALA A 261 50.09 44.86 -1.64
C ALA A 261 49.44 43.50 -1.30
N LEU A 262 48.36 43.11 -1.98
CA LEU A 262 47.73 41.80 -1.86
C LEU A 262 48.58 40.69 -2.47
N ALA A 263 49.25 40.94 -3.61
CA ALA A 263 50.19 39.98 -4.20
C ALA A 263 51.32 39.64 -3.22
N ASP A 264 51.87 40.66 -2.55
CA ASP A 264 52.89 40.51 -1.50
C ASP A 264 52.30 39.80 -0.26
N TYR A 265 51.10 40.21 0.17
CA TYR A 265 50.39 39.61 1.32
C TYR A 265 50.14 38.11 1.13
N MET A 266 49.80 37.68 -0.09
CA MET A 266 49.56 36.26 -0.44
C MET A 266 50.86 35.52 -0.78
N CYS A 267 51.93 36.25 -1.09
CA CYS A 267 53.18 35.77 -1.68
C CYS A 267 52.99 35.13 -3.07
N ILE A 268 52.03 35.64 -3.86
CA ILE A 268 51.73 35.15 -5.22
C ILE A 268 51.90 36.33 -6.21
N PRO A 269 53.07 36.47 -6.86
CA PRO A 269 53.38 37.64 -7.69
C PRO A 269 52.43 37.83 -8.87
N SER A 270 51.91 36.75 -9.45
CA SER A 270 50.97 36.79 -10.58
C SER A 270 49.65 37.46 -10.24
N PHE A 271 49.30 37.63 -8.95
CA PHE A 271 48.12 38.39 -8.57
C PHE A 271 48.19 39.86 -8.98
N ALA A 272 49.39 40.43 -9.06
CA ALA A 272 49.59 41.84 -9.42
C ALA A 272 49.19 42.17 -10.87
N THR A 273 49.02 41.17 -11.73
CA THR A 273 48.67 41.33 -13.16
C THR A 273 47.23 40.94 -13.49
N VAL A 274 46.42 40.59 -12.48
CA VAL A 274 45.02 40.20 -12.63
C VAL A 274 44.15 41.42 -12.96
N HIS A 275 43.33 41.35 -14.00
CA HIS A 275 42.39 42.42 -14.34
C HIS A 275 40.96 41.91 -14.20
N PHE A 276 40.22 42.44 -13.23
CA PHE A 276 38.82 42.07 -13.00
C PHE A 276 37.88 42.69 -14.04
N GLY A 277 36.78 42.01 -14.37
CA GLY A 277 35.75 42.50 -15.31
C GLY A 277 35.89 41.98 -16.75
N LYS A 278 35.41 42.75 -17.73
CA LYS A 278 35.16 42.27 -19.12
C LYS A 278 36.42 41.90 -19.91
N GLN A 279 37.59 42.36 -19.51
CA GLN A 279 38.86 42.11 -20.20
C GLN A 279 39.70 41.05 -19.47
N GLU A 280 39.06 40.02 -18.90
CA GLU A 280 39.62 38.92 -18.09
C GLU A 280 41.07 38.52 -18.47
N GLN A 281 42.07 39.24 -17.93
CA GLN A 281 43.50 39.06 -18.21
C GLN A 281 44.22 38.69 -16.92
N GLY A 282 45.22 37.81 -17.01
CA GLY A 282 45.99 37.33 -15.86
C GLY A 282 45.27 36.30 -14.98
N TYR A 283 43.98 36.03 -15.21
CA TYR A 283 43.18 35.06 -14.45
C TYR A 283 43.80 33.67 -14.47
N GLN A 284 44.20 33.20 -15.65
CA GLN A 284 44.70 31.83 -15.83
C GLN A 284 45.98 31.60 -15.02
N THR A 285 46.97 32.49 -15.14
CA THR A 285 48.26 32.36 -14.45
C THR A 285 48.07 32.43 -12.93
N PHE A 286 47.34 33.43 -12.43
CA PHE A 286 47.07 33.52 -10.99
C PHE A 286 46.27 32.32 -10.47
N ALA A 287 45.26 31.87 -11.22
CA ALA A 287 44.45 30.72 -10.82
C ALA A 287 45.24 29.41 -10.80
N GLN A 288 46.24 29.26 -11.66
CA GLN A 288 47.17 28.13 -11.61
C GLN A 288 48.07 28.21 -10.38
N ASP A 289 48.75 29.34 -10.17
CA ASP A 289 49.67 29.53 -9.05
C ASP A 289 48.99 29.30 -7.68
N ILE A 290 47.80 29.87 -7.48
CA ILE A 290 47.06 29.65 -6.22
C ILE A 290 46.51 28.23 -6.12
N ALA A 291 46.04 27.63 -7.22
CA ALA A 291 45.55 26.25 -7.20
C ALA A 291 46.67 25.27 -6.82
N GLU A 292 47.88 25.43 -7.34
CA GLU A 292 49.04 24.61 -6.98
C GLU A 292 49.36 24.70 -5.48
N VAL A 293 49.30 25.90 -4.91
CA VAL A 293 49.49 26.11 -3.47
C VAL A 293 48.38 25.42 -2.66
N LEU A 294 47.12 25.55 -3.08
CA LEU A 294 45.98 24.91 -2.41
C LEU A 294 46.07 23.38 -2.51
N GLU A 295 46.40 22.82 -3.67
CA GLU A 295 46.61 21.38 -3.88
C GLU A 295 47.71 20.83 -2.96
N ARG A 296 48.85 21.53 -2.88
CA ARG A 296 49.94 21.18 -1.97
C ARG A 296 49.49 21.20 -0.52
N ARG A 297 48.69 22.19 -0.11
CA ARG A 297 48.13 22.26 1.25
C ARG A 297 47.13 21.13 1.51
N ILE A 298 46.24 20.80 0.57
CA ILE A 298 45.32 19.65 0.69
C ILE A 298 46.10 18.36 0.91
N HIS A 299 47.11 18.09 0.07
CA HIS A 299 47.94 16.89 0.20
C HIS A 299 48.73 16.84 1.51
N LYS A 300 49.14 17.98 2.07
CA LYS A 300 49.75 18.03 3.40
C LYS A 300 48.73 17.76 4.51
N MET A 301 47.50 18.28 4.37
CA MET A 301 46.42 18.03 5.35
C MET A 301 46.07 16.55 5.46
N THR A 302 46.11 15.76 4.38
CA THR A 302 45.83 14.31 4.43
C THR A 302 46.80 13.51 5.31
N LYS A 303 47.94 14.12 5.70
CA LYS A 303 48.97 13.50 6.52
C LYS A 303 48.94 13.96 7.98
N LEU A 304 47.98 14.81 8.36
CA LEU A 304 47.85 15.31 9.72
C LEU A 304 47.52 14.18 10.70
N LYS A 305 48.16 14.22 11.86
CA LYS A 305 48.00 13.28 12.97
C LYS A 305 47.91 14.05 14.28
N ASP A 306 47.42 13.39 15.32
CA ASP A 306 47.43 13.99 16.66
C ASP A 306 48.86 14.25 17.14
N LEU A 307 49.04 15.39 17.80
CA LEU A 307 50.35 15.84 18.31
C LEU A 307 50.73 15.16 19.64
N ASN A 308 49.79 14.51 20.32
CA ASN A 308 49.96 13.86 21.62
C ASN A 308 49.57 12.37 21.55
N ALA A 309 50.16 11.53 22.40
CA ALA A 309 49.82 10.10 22.50
C ALA A 309 48.35 9.89 22.93
N PRO A 310 47.68 8.82 22.45
CA PRO A 310 46.27 8.57 22.73
C PRO A 310 46.02 8.39 24.23
N SER A 311 45.02 9.10 24.76
CA SER A 311 44.51 8.91 26.11
C SER A 311 43.16 8.23 25.97
N GLN A 312 42.91 7.17 26.73
CA GLN A 312 41.77 6.25 26.49
C GLN A 312 40.36 6.88 26.57
N ASN A 313 40.21 8.16 26.95
CA ASN A 313 38.92 8.73 27.37
C ASN A 313 38.36 9.93 26.56
N SER A 314 38.93 10.33 25.41
CA SER A 314 38.37 11.49 24.67
C SER A 314 38.70 11.55 23.17
N LEU A 315 38.35 10.52 22.40
CA LEU A 315 38.43 10.58 20.94
C LEU A 315 37.35 11.52 20.37
N TYR A 316 37.77 12.43 19.49
CA TYR A 316 36.89 13.25 18.66
C TYR A 316 36.24 12.36 17.62
N GLU A 317 34.97 12.07 17.84
CA GLU A 317 34.10 11.50 16.82
C GLU A 317 33.31 12.64 16.18
N SER A 318 33.69 13.06 14.98
CA SER A 318 32.76 13.76 14.10
C SER A 318 31.67 12.77 13.71
N GLN A 319 30.66 12.60 14.56
CA GLN A 319 29.57 11.68 14.26
C GLN A 319 28.87 12.18 12.99
N ASN A 320 28.70 11.30 12.00
CA ASN A 320 27.72 11.50 10.95
C ASN A 320 26.34 11.31 11.60
N ILE A 321 25.73 12.40 12.08
CA ILE A 321 24.51 12.34 12.90
C ILE A 321 23.23 12.25 12.05
N THR A 322 23.37 11.93 10.77
CA THR A 322 22.27 11.47 9.93
C THR A 322 22.48 9.98 9.70
N GLN A 323 21.79 9.16 10.49
CA GLN A 323 21.67 7.75 10.18
C GLN A 323 20.68 7.60 9.04
N SER A 324 21.11 6.94 7.96
CA SER A 324 20.17 6.39 7.00
C SER A 324 19.31 5.36 7.75
N PHE A 325 17.99 5.48 7.61
CA PHE A 325 17.05 4.58 8.28
C PHE A 325 16.51 3.60 7.26
N ALA A 326 16.98 2.36 7.34
CA ALA A 326 16.53 1.26 6.51
C ALA A 326 15.46 0.42 7.23
N VAL A 327 14.42 0.06 6.49
CA VAL A 327 13.42 -0.92 6.91
C VAL A 327 13.84 -2.30 6.41
N SER A 328 13.98 -3.26 7.31
CA SER A 328 14.24 -4.67 7.01
C SER A 328 12.95 -5.39 6.65
N GLU A 329 13.03 -6.49 5.91
CA GLU A 329 11.88 -7.35 5.63
C GLU A 329 11.31 -8.00 6.90
N THR A 330 12.18 -8.31 7.87
CA THR A 330 11.82 -8.91 9.16
C THR A 330 11.23 -7.92 10.16
N ASP A 331 11.28 -6.62 9.85
CA ASP A 331 10.73 -5.60 10.74
C ASP A 331 9.19 -5.67 10.79
N THR A 332 8.65 -5.45 11.99
CA THR A 332 7.24 -5.11 12.19
C THR A 332 7.10 -3.59 12.32
N PHE A 333 5.90 -3.05 12.10
CA PHE A 333 5.69 -1.61 12.31
C PHE A 333 6.00 -1.18 13.75
N LEU A 334 5.75 -2.06 14.74
CA LEU A 334 6.05 -1.79 16.15
C LEU A 334 7.56 -1.70 16.42
N THR A 335 8.37 -2.60 15.84
CA THR A 335 9.84 -2.54 15.98
C THR A 335 10.42 -1.33 15.25
N ILE A 336 9.86 -0.97 14.09
CA ILE A 336 10.21 0.25 13.36
C ILE A 336 9.91 1.48 14.21
N ALA A 337 8.72 1.58 14.78
CA ALA A 337 8.33 2.71 15.64
C ALA A 337 9.30 2.87 16.82
N LYS A 338 9.67 1.78 17.51
CA LYS A 338 10.67 1.82 18.59
C LYS A 338 12.04 2.33 18.12
N ARG A 339 12.51 1.86 16.96
CA ARG A 339 13.77 2.33 16.37
C ARG A 339 13.69 3.80 15.94
N LEU A 340 12.56 4.23 15.40
CA LEU A 340 12.33 5.63 15.03
C LEU A 340 12.30 6.55 16.25
N ASP A 341 11.75 6.14 17.40
CA ASP A 341 11.76 6.99 18.62
C ASP A 341 13.21 7.32 19.03
N VAL A 342 14.08 6.31 19.01
CA VAL A 342 15.52 6.46 19.33
C VAL A 342 16.22 7.34 18.28
N ALA A 343 15.91 7.11 16.99
CA ALA A 343 16.60 7.77 15.88
C ALA A 343 16.03 9.14 15.51
N ALA A 344 14.87 9.56 16.02
CA ALA A 344 14.14 10.73 15.52
C ALA A 344 14.96 12.04 15.49
N ASN A 345 15.86 12.22 16.44
CA ASN A 345 16.74 13.40 16.55
C ASN A 345 17.96 13.36 15.61
N THR A 346 18.27 12.18 15.06
CA THR A 346 19.44 11.90 14.22
C THR A 346 19.03 11.30 12.88
N LEU A 347 17.74 11.36 12.55
CA LEU A 347 17.17 10.78 11.34
C LEU A 347 17.42 11.71 10.16
N ASP A 348 17.88 11.15 9.04
CA ASP A 348 17.87 11.86 7.77
C ASP A 348 16.50 11.77 7.09
N TYR A 349 15.66 12.77 7.37
CA TYR A 349 14.33 12.86 6.77
C TYR A 349 14.34 13.10 5.25
N ARG A 350 15.47 13.55 4.66
CA ARG A 350 15.56 13.81 3.22
C ARG A 350 15.68 12.50 2.44
N THR A 351 16.46 11.57 2.96
CA THR A 351 16.75 10.28 2.32
C THR A 351 15.81 9.16 2.77
N LEU A 352 14.98 9.38 3.80
CA LEU A 352 13.99 8.41 4.25
C LEU A 352 12.99 8.07 3.14
N ASP A 353 12.89 6.78 2.81
CA ASP A 353 11.83 6.23 1.99
C ASP A 353 10.66 5.79 2.89
N VAL A 354 9.49 6.40 2.67
CA VAL A 354 8.28 6.15 3.46
C VAL A 354 7.49 4.95 2.91
N GLN A 355 7.76 4.49 1.68
CA GLN A 355 7.00 3.39 1.08
C GLN A 355 7.10 2.07 1.86
N PRO A 356 8.30 1.60 2.27
CA PRO A 356 8.41 0.41 3.10
C PRO A 356 7.68 0.57 4.44
N LEU A 357 7.66 1.77 5.02
CA LEU A 357 6.96 2.04 6.28
C LEU A 357 5.44 1.96 6.11
N ILE A 358 4.89 2.47 5.01
CA ILE A 358 3.46 2.36 4.68
C ILE A 358 3.06 0.89 4.55
N LYS A 359 3.86 0.09 3.82
CA LYS A 359 3.62 -1.35 3.69
C LYS A 359 3.57 -2.03 5.06
N LYS A 360 4.57 -1.79 5.92
CA LYS A 360 4.62 -2.36 7.27
C LYS A 360 3.47 -1.88 8.17
N TYR A 361 3.05 -0.62 8.02
CA TYR A 361 1.88 -0.10 8.72
C TYR A 361 0.58 -0.79 8.28
N ASN A 362 0.35 -0.94 6.97
CA ASN A 362 -0.82 -1.63 6.46
C ASN A 362 -0.85 -3.12 6.90
N GLU A 363 0.32 -3.80 6.92
CA GLU A 363 0.46 -5.15 7.48
C GLU A 363 0.06 -5.20 8.96
N TYR A 364 0.48 -4.20 9.75
CA TYR A 364 0.10 -4.08 11.16
C TYR A 364 -1.41 -3.83 11.32
N LEU A 365 -2.00 -2.92 10.52
CA LEU A 365 -3.43 -2.63 10.54
C LEU A 365 -4.27 -3.86 10.19
N ASP A 366 -3.84 -4.63 9.18
CA ASP A 366 -4.51 -5.87 8.80
C ASP A 366 -4.41 -6.93 9.91
N LYS A 367 -3.25 -7.05 10.56
CA LYS A 367 -3.08 -7.95 11.71
C LYS A 367 -4.06 -7.61 12.83
N ILE A 368 -4.12 -6.36 13.29
CA ILE A 368 -5.02 -5.99 14.40
C ILE A 368 -6.49 -6.16 14.01
N ALA A 369 -6.85 -5.88 12.75
CA ALA A 369 -8.20 -6.10 12.25
C ALA A 369 -8.58 -7.59 12.24
N LYS A 370 -7.66 -8.47 11.83
CA LYS A 370 -7.82 -9.93 11.88
C LYS A 370 -7.94 -10.43 13.31
N ASP A 371 -7.08 -9.97 14.22
CA ASP A 371 -7.12 -10.35 15.63
C ASP A 371 -8.48 -9.96 16.24
N CYS A 372 -8.99 -8.75 15.98
CA CYS A 372 -10.29 -8.32 16.49
C CYS A 372 -11.44 -9.19 15.97
N GLU A 373 -11.41 -9.60 14.70
CA GLU A 373 -12.45 -10.47 14.13
C GLU A 373 -12.34 -11.90 14.66
N LEU A 374 -11.12 -12.45 14.75
CA LEU A 374 -10.86 -13.83 15.17
C LEU A 374 -11.33 -14.09 16.60
N TYR A 375 -11.13 -13.12 17.50
CA TYR A 375 -11.52 -13.24 18.91
C TYR A 375 -12.85 -12.54 19.23
N ASN A 376 -13.64 -12.19 18.21
CA ASN A 376 -14.91 -11.47 18.33
C ASN A 376 -14.85 -10.25 19.28
N LEU A 377 -13.78 -9.46 19.21
CA LEU A 377 -13.56 -8.36 20.15
C LEU A 377 -14.50 -7.17 19.90
N TRP A 378 -15.21 -7.17 18.77
CA TRP A 378 -16.29 -6.24 18.49
C TRP A 378 -17.56 -6.53 19.32
N ASP A 379 -17.57 -7.64 20.06
CA ASP A 379 -18.73 -8.14 20.79
C ASP A 379 -19.97 -8.25 19.90
N HIS A 380 -19.74 -8.70 18.66
CA HIS A 380 -20.79 -8.78 17.67
C HIS A 380 -21.71 -9.96 18.01
N ASP A 381 -23.01 -9.67 18.15
CA ASP A 381 -24.04 -10.68 18.27
C ASP A 381 -24.35 -11.27 16.89
N TYR A 382 -23.94 -12.52 16.68
CA TYR A 382 -24.13 -13.25 15.43
C TYR A 382 -25.60 -13.50 15.05
N ALA A 383 -26.56 -13.24 15.94
CA ALA A 383 -27.99 -13.20 15.57
C ALA A 383 -28.35 -11.97 14.73
N HIS A 384 -27.52 -10.93 14.77
CA HIS A 384 -27.68 -9.70 14.01
C HIS A 384 -26.74 -9.70 12.79
N SER A 385 -27.14 -9.01 11.72
CA SER A 385 -26.35 -8.90 10.48
C SER A 385 -25.66 -7.55 10.32
N THR A 386 -25.81 -6.64 11.28
CA THR A 386 -25.36 -5.25 11.17
C THR A 386 -24.23 -4.93 12.13
N ASN A 387 -23.30 -4.07 11.71
CA ASN A 387 -22.22 -3.58 12.55
C ASN A 387 -22.66 -2.57 13.62
N LEU A 388 -21.76 -2.33 14.57
CA LEU A 388 -21.95 -1.39 15.67
C LEU A 388 -22.18 0.08 15.26
N LEU A 389 -21.90 0.44 13.99
CA LEU A 389 -21.99 1.82 13.50
C LEU A 389 -23.36 2.16 12.90
N VAL A 390 -24.19 1.17 12.59
CA VAL A 390 -25.53 1.37 12.00
C VAL A 390 -26.41 2.35 12.79
N PRO A 391 -26.48 2.32 14.14
CA PRO A 391 -27.30 3.26 14.91
C PRO A 391 -26.88 4.73 14.80
N PHE A 392 -25.71 5.01 14.24
CA PHE A 392 -25.13 6.36 14.14
C PHE A 392 -25.15 6.92 12.72
N TYR A 393 -25.64 6.14 11.75
CA TYR A 393 -25.82 6.60 10.38
C TYR A 393 -27.19 7.26 10.22
N GLN A 394 -27.22 8.43 9.58
CA GLN A 394 -28.43 9.24 9.37
C GLN A 394 -28.82 9.41 7.89
N GLY A 395 -28.09 8.77 6.97
CA GLY A 395 -28.35 8.86 5.53
C GLY A 395 -29.25 7.74 5.01
N ASN A 396 -29.46 7.72 3.70
CA ASN A 396 -30.33 6.76 3.01
C ASN A 396 -29.55 5.78 2.12
N GLY A 397 -28.26 5.55 2.38
CA GLY A 397 -27.43 4.65 1.58
C GLY A 397 -27.04 5.21 0.22
N GLN A 398 -26.87 6.54 0.15
CA GLN A 398 -26.33 7.23 -1.03
C GLN A 398 -24.81 7.10 -1.10
N ASP A 399 -24.28 7.15 -2.31
CA ASP A 399 -22.84 7.19 -2.55
C ASP A 399 -22.17 8.49 -2.06
N GLU A 400 -21.04 8.34 -1.36
CA GLU A 400 -20.15 9.42 -0.97
C GLU A 400 -18.69 9.06 -1.33
N LEU A 401 -18.16 9.68 -2.39
CA LEU A 401 -16.83 9.40 -2.96
C LEU A 401 -16.65 7.93 -3.37
N GLY A 402 -17.64 7.36 -4.06
CA GLY A 402 -17.56 6.02 -4.66
C GLY A 402 -17.80 4.87 -3.67
N HIS A 403 -18.28 5.17 -2.46
CA HIS A 403 -18.75 4.17 -1.50
C HIS A 403 -20.11 4.59 -0.93
N ALA A 404 -21.01 3.64 -0.72
CA ALA A 404 -22.24 3.81 0.04
C ALA A 404 -22.13 3.19 1.44
N PHE A 405 -22.96 3.67 2.37
CA PHE A 405 -23.08 3.03 3.68
C PHE A 405 -23.81 1.69 3.56
N VAL A 406 -23.12 0.59 3.90
CA VAL A 406 -23.69 -0.77 3.96
C VAL A 406 -23.59 -1.27 5.40
N GLY A 407 -24.73 -1.40 6.07
CA GLY A 407 -24.77 -1.73 7.51
C GLY A 407 -24.17 -3.10 7.86
N GLN A 408 -24.02 -3.98 6.87
CA GLN A 408 -23.47 -5.33 7.00
C GLN A 408 -21.94 -5.36 6.91
N TYR A 409 -21.25 -4.25 6.63
CA TYR A 409 -19.77 -4.25 6.66
C TYR A 409 -19.26 -4.73 8.01
N LYS A 410 -18.30 -5.65 8.04
CA LYS A 410 -17.62 -5.99 9.30
C LYS A 410 -16.78 -4.80 9.77
N GLU A 411 -16.73 -4.59 11.09
CA GLU A 411 -15.95 -3.53 11.73
C GLU A 411 -14.48 -3.58 11.32
N SER A 412 -13.90 -4.79 11.24
CA SER A 412 -12.52 -4.99 10.77
C SER A 412 -12.31 -4.54 9.33
N THR A 413 -13.31 -4.64 8.46
CA THR A 413 -13.25 -4.12 7.09
C THR A 413 -13.32 -2.59 7.09
N VAL A 414 -14.25 -2.02 7.87
CA VAL A 414 -14.38 -0.56 8.04
C VAL A 414 -13.07 0.05 8.57
N LEU A 415 -12.44 -0.60 9.56
CA LEU A 415 -11.19 -0.16 10.16
C LEU A 415 -10.06 -0.06 9.11
N ARG A 416 -9.91 -1.07 8.26
CA ARG A 416 -8.90 -1.08 7.19
C ARG A 416 -9.12 0.06 6.21
N HIS A 417 -10.36 0.34 5.84
CA HIS A 417 -10.70 1.43 4.92
C HIS A 417 -10.51 2.82 5.53
N LEU A 418 -10.85 3.01 6.80
CA LEU A 418 -10.73 4.32 7.46
C LEU A 418 -9.26 4.74 7.70
N TYR A 419 -8.37 3.79 7.96
CA TYR A 419 -7.01 4.08 8.40
C TYR A 419 -5.91 3.53 7.49
N GLY A 420 -6.24 2.73 6.48
CA GLY A 420 -5.28 2.19 5.52
C GLY A 420 -4.71 3.26 4.59
N TYR A 421 -3.48 3.05 4.15
CA TYR A 421 -2.85 3.85 3.10
C TYR A 421 -2.91 3.13 1.76
N ASP A 422 -3.17 3.88 0.69
CA ASP A 422 -2.98 3.40 -0.67
C ASP A 422 -1.47 3.19 -0.96
N PRO A 423 -1.02 1.98 -1.32
CA PRO A 423 0.38 1.71 -1.65
C PRO A 423 0.91 2.54 -2.83
N VAL A 424 0.04 2.94 -3.78
CA VAL A 424 0.44 3.61 -5.01
C VAL A 424 0.60 5.12 -4.78
N HIS A 425 -0.47 5.80 -4.38
CA HIS A 425 -0.50 7.25 -4.19
C HIS A 425 -0.03 7.69 -2.80
N GLN A 426 0.22 6.74 -1.89
CA GLN A 426 0.67 7.00 -0.52
C GLN A 426 -0.26 7.95 0.26
N ASN A 427 -1.55 7.94 -0.05
CA ASN A 427 -2.54 8.75 0.66
C ASN A 427 -3.43 7.85 1.51
N SER A 428 -4.04 8.41 2.55
CA SER A 428 -5.06 7.68 3.32
C SER A 428 -6.25 7.38 2.41
N LEU A 429 -6.77 6.16 2.48
CA LEU A 429 -8.02 5.81 1.84
C LEU A 429 -9.16 6.59 2.51
N ARG A 430 -10.02 7.22 1.71
CA ARG A 430 -11.21 7.92 2.21
C ARG A 430 -12.37 6.96 2.19
N PHE A 431 -13.04 6.80 3.34
CA PHE A 431 -14.22 5.96 3.48
C PHE A 431 -15.37 6.74 4.11
N ARG A 432 -15.82 7.75 3.36
CA ARG A 432 -16.73 8.82 3.83
C ARG A 432 -17.98 8.33 4.55
N PRO A 433 -18.72 7.33 4.06
CA PRO A 433 -19.97 6.92 4.70
C PRO A 433 -19.79 6.47 6.16
N PHE A 434 -18.58 6.04 6.54
CA PHE A 434 -18.27 5.53 7.89
C PHE A 434 -17.45 6.50 8.75
N GLU A 435 -16.92 7.60 8.19
CA GLU A 435 -16.15 8.59 8.97
C GLU A 435 -17.00 9.19 10.09
N ARG A 436 -18.20 9.70 9.76
CA ARG A 436 -19.07 10.35 10.75
C ARG A 436 -19.70 9.36 11.75
N PRO A 437 -20.27 8.21 11.32
CA PRO A 437 -20.76 7.21 12.25
C PRO A 437 -19.70 6.73 13.25
N SER A 438 -18.46 6.54 12.81
CA SER A 438 -17.34 6.18 13.69
C SER A 438 -17.07 7.23 14.76
N ILE A 439 -17.02 8.51 14.38
CA ILE A 439 -16.82 9.63 15.31
C ILE A 439 -17.96 9.69 16.34
N ASP A 440 -19.20 9.56 15.90
CA ASP A 440 -20.37 9.67 16.79
C ASP A 440 -20.52 8.44 17.71
N TYR A 441 -20.12 7.25 17.26
CA TYR A 441 -19.98 6.07 18.12
C TYR A 441 -18.97 6.32 19.25
N ILE A 442 -17.77 6.81 18.92
CA ILE A 442 -16.70 7.07 19.90
C ILE A 442 -17.16 8.08 20.96
N LYS A 443 -17.88 9.13 20.56
CA LYS A 443 -18.44 10.11 21.52
C LYS A 443 -19.42 9.49 22.50
N LYS A 444 -20.25 8.55 22.05
CA LYS A 444 -21.27 7.90 22.89
C LYS A 444 -20.72 6.75 23.72
N HIS A 445 -19.65 6.10 23.25
CA HIS A 445 -19.04 4.92 23.86
C HIS A 445 -17.54 5.16 24.16
N PRO A 446 -17.22 6.10 25.09
CA PRO A 446 -15.85 6.33 25.50
C PRO A 446 -15.27 5.06 26.16
N ASN A 447 -13.98 4.80 25.95
CA ASN A 447 -13.22 3.63 26.40
C ASN A 447 -13.62 2.29 25.74
N SER A 448 -14.48 2.32 24.72
CA SER A 448 -14.80 1.14 23.91
C SER A 448 -13.57 0.60 23.19
N LEU A 449 -13.61 -0.68 22.79
CA LEU A 449 -12.51 -1.25 22.01
C LEU A 449 -12.38 -0.58 20.64
N TRP A 450 -13.50 -0.24 19.99
CA TRP A 450 -13.50 0.51 18.74
C TRP A 450 -12.71 1.81 18.87
N GLN A 451 -12.91 2.58 19.95
CA GLN A 451 -12.10 3.78 20.20
C GLN A 451 -10.61 3.45 20.32
N LEU A 452 -10.23 2.48 21.16
CA LEU A 452 -8.83 2.13 21.36
C LEU A 452 -8.15 1.72 20.05
N VAL A 453 -8.80 0.88 19.25
CA VAL A 453 -8.24 0.37 17.99
C VAL A 453 -8.14 1.48 16.95
N THR A 454 -9.17 2.33 16.83
CA THR A 454 -9.15 3.47 15.91
C THR A 454 -8.13 4.53 16.30
N GLU A 455 -7.97 4.83 17.60
CA GLU A 455 -6.92 5.73 18.09
C GLU A 455 -5.52 5.16 17.86
N THR A 456 -5.33 3.85 18.04
CA THR A 456 -4.07 3.15 17.73
C THR A 456 -3.74 3.28 16.24
N ALA A 457 -4.72 2.98 15.37
CA ALA A 457 -4.56 3.08 13.93
C ALA A 457 -4.27 4.54 13.50
N GLN A 458 -5.00 5.50 14.05
CA GLN A 458 -4.81 6.93 13.82
C GLN A 458 -3.41 7.38 14.24
N ALA A 459 -2.93 6.98 15.43
CA ALA A 459 -1.58 7.31 15.88
C ALA A 459 -0.50 6.81 14.91
N GLY A 460 -0.69 5.62 14.31
CA GLY A 460 0.17 5.12 13.23
C GLY A 460 0.14 6.01 11.97
N THR A 461 -1.05 6.45 11.53
CA THR A 461 -1.16 7.40 10.40
C THR A 461 -0.51 8.77 10.70
N MET A 462 -0.55 9.22 11.96
CA MET A 462 0.09 10.47 12.38
C MET A 462 1.62 10.39 12.29
N ILE A 463 2.22 9.24 12.59
CA ILE A 463 3.66 9.01 12.37
C ILE A 463 3.99 9.18 10.88
N LEU A 464 3.27 8.47 10.00
CA LEU A 464 3.54 8.47 8.55
C LEU A 464 3.34 9.86 7.92
N SER A 465 2.26 10.55 8.29
CA SER A 465 1.98 11.91 7.80
C SER A 465 3.00 12.93 8.31
N THR A 466 3.44 12.82 9.56
CA THR A 466 4.51 13.68 10.13
C THR A 466 5.83 13.45 9.41
N LEU A 467 6.21 12.21 9.11
CA LEU A 467 7.43 11.90 8.35
C LEU A 467 7.39 12.54 6.95
N LYS A 468 6.27 12.39 6.23
CA LYS A 468 6.06 13.01 4.91
C LYS A 468 6.12 14.54 4.99
N GLN A 469 5.49 15.13 6.01
CA GLN A 469 5.49 16.57 6.21
C GLN A 469 6.90 17.10 6.54
N SER A 470 7.65 16.40 7.39
CA SER A 470 9.03 16.76 7.74
C SER A 470 9.96 16.73 6.53
N LYS A 471 9.81 15.74 5.64
CA LYS A 471 10.53 15.69 4.36
C LYS A 471 10.24 16.93 3.51
N ARG A 472 8.97 17.27 3.30
CA ARG A 472 8.54 18.46 2.54
C ARG A 472 9.03 19.78 3.18
N LYS A 473 8.97 19.89 4.52
CA LYS A 473 9.47 21.07 5.25
C LYS A 473 10.97 21.26 5.00
N LEU A 474 11.76 20.19 5.05
CA LEU A 474 13.21 20.26 4.80
C LEU A 474 13.57 20.60 3.36
N GLU A 475 12.78 20.13 2.38
CA GLU A 475 12.90 20.51 0.97
C GLU A 475 12.62 22.00 0.77
N ALA A 476 11.70 22.56 1.57
CA ALA A 476 11.37 23.98 1.59
C ALA A 476 12.26 24.83 2.53
N GLU A 477 13.36 24.27 3.06
CA GLU A 477 14.26 24.91 4.03
C GLU A 477 13.59 25.37 5.35
N ILE A 478 12.47 24.74 5.72
CA ILE A 478 11.74 24.98 6.96
C ILE A 478 12.26 24.05 8.05
N GLU A 479 12.38 24.59 9.26
CA GLU A 479 12.77 23.82 10.44
C GLU A 479 11.77 22.70 10.77
N ILE A 480 12.29 21.55 11.15
CA ILE A 480 11.51 20.40 11.61
C ILE A 480 11.59 20.31 13.14
N GLU A 481 10.53 19.80 13.74
CA GLU A 481 10.46 19.58 15.19
C GLU A 481 10.42 18.05 15.45
N PRO A 482 11.56 17.39 15.68
CA PRO A 482 11.60 15.95 15.94
C PRO A 482 10.77 15.51 17.16
N ALA A 483 10.59 16.41 18.14
CA ALA A 483 9.80 16.17 19.34
C ALA A 483 8.34 15.82 19.01
N THR A 484 7.78 16.43 17.97
CA THR A 484 6.39 16.16 17.52
C THR A 484 6.26 14.72 17.00
N LEU A 485 7.23 14.26 16.20
CA LEU A 485 7.28 12.87 15.74
C LEU A 485 7.43 11.90 16.93
N GLN A 486 8.34 12.17 17.85
CA GLN A 486 8.54 11.33 19.05
C GLN A 486 7.27 11.26 19.90
N GLY A 487 6.53 12.36 20.04
CA GLY A 487 5.24 12.38 20.72
C GLY A 487 4.23 11.42 20.09
N PHE A 488 4.08 11.45 18.76
CA PHE A 488 3.20 10.52 18.05
C PHE A 488 3.66 9.07 18.13
N ILE A 489 4.97 8.82 18.05
CA ILE A 489 5.53 7.47 18.18
C ILE A 489 5.24 6.89 19.58
N ARG A 490 5.49 7.66 20.64
CA ARG A 490 5.24 7.20 22.02
C ARG A 490 3.76 6.97 22.28
N ASN A 491 2.89 7.84 21.76
CA ASN A 491 1.45 7.64 21.84
C ASN A 491 1.01 6.35 21.14
N PHE A 492 1.50 6.12 19.91
CA PHE A 492 1.25 4.87 19.18
C PHE A 492 1.71 3.64 19.96
N LEU A 493 2.93 3.65 20.49
CA LEU A 493 3.48 2.52 21.25
C LEU A 493 2.67 2.24 22.52
N ALA A 494 2.25 3.28 23.25
CA ALA A 494 1.42 3.13 24.44
C ALA A 494 0.03 2.56 24.11
N MET A 495 -0.62 3.04 23.04
CA MET A 495 -1.93 2.53 22.60
C MET A 495 -1.83 1.08 22.08
N ALA A 496 -0.79 0.75 21.33
CA ALA A 496 -0.53 -0.60 20.86
C ALA A 496 -0.30 -1.58 22.02
N GLU A 497 0.39 -1.15 23.07
CA GLU A 497 0.56 -1.94 24.30
C GLU A 497 -0.77 -2.16 25.02
N GLN A 498 -1.59 -1.12 25.17
CA GLN A 498 -2.93 -1.25 25.76
C GLN A 498 -3.83 -2.21 24.96
N PHE A 499 -3.77 -2.16 23.63
CA PHE A 499 -4.49 -3.09 22.77
C PHE A 499 -4.02 -4.54 23.00
N GLU A 500 -2.71 -4.78 23.01
CA GLU A 500 -2.16 -6.13 23.26
C GLU A 500 -2.56 -6.64 24.66
N GLN A 501 -2.57 -5.79 25.68
CA GLN A 501 -3.04 -6.15 27.02
C GLN A 501 -4.52 -6.56 27.04
N ARG A 502 -5.39 -5.91 26.25
CA ARG A 502 -6.80 -6.31 26.10
C ARG A 502 -6.98 -7.60 25.29
N LEU A 503 -6.04 -7.91 24.40
CA LEU A 503 -6.09 -9.10 23.55
C LEU A 503 -5.70 -10.38 24.31
N GLN A 504 -4.70 -10.31 25.20
CA GLN A 504 -4.12 -11.47 25.91
C GLN A 504 -5.15 -12.37 26.63
N PRO A 505 -6.16 -11.86 27.36
CA PRO A 505 -7.11 -12.69 28.10
C PRO A 505 -8.06 -13.51 27.19
N VAL A 506 -8.25 -13.10 25.94
CA VAL A 506 -9.30 -13.62 25.04
C VAL A 506 -8.75 -14.62 24.02
N ARG A 507 -7.42 -14.76 23.93
CA ARG A 507 -6.75 -15.66 22.95
C ARG A 507 -7.08 -17.14 23.11
N ALA A 508 -7.70 -17.54 24.23
CA ALA A 508 -8.11 -18.91 24.51
C ALA A 508 -9.45 -19.33 23.85
N LEU A 509 -10.19 -18.40 23.24
CA LEU A 509 -11.50 -18.64 22.64
C LEU A 509 -11.45 -18.33 21.14
N CYS A 510 -11.19 -19.35 20.33
CA CYS A 510 -11.32 -19.26 18.88
C CYS A 510 -12.62 -19.95 18.46
N ILE A 511 -13.51 -19.24 17.78
CA ILE A 511 -14.73 -19.82 17.19
C ILE A 511 -14.60 -19.66 15.67
N GLU A 512 -14.13 -20.71 15.01
CA GLU A 512 -14.11 -20.77 13.55
C GLU A 512 -15.53 -21.09 13.05
N ARG A 513 -16.09 -20.24 12.18
CA ARG A 513 -17.41 -20.43 11.56
C ARG A 513 -17.32 -20.16 10.07
N ALA A 514 -18.15 -20.87 9.31
CA ALA A 514 -18.28 -20.69 7.87
C ALA A 514 -18.70 -19.24 7.54
N LYS A 515 -17.99 -18.61 6.61
CA LYS A 515 -18.20 -17.21 6.20
C LYS A 515 -18.69 -17.18 4.75
N GLU A 516 -19.84 -16.54 4.51
CA GLU A 516 -20.33 -16.28 3.15
C GLU A 516 -19.52 -15.17 2.46
N SER A 517 -19.01 -14.22 3.25
CA SER A 517 -18.19 -13.10 2.78
C SER A 517 -17.02 -12.84 3.73
N ASN A 518 -15.89 -12.42 3.16
CA ASN A 518 -14.75 -11.94 3.93
C ASN A 518 -15.00 -10.54 4.50
N PHE A 519 -15.84 -9.73 3.87
CA PHE A 519 -15.98 -8.30 4.12
C PHE A 519 -17.26 -7.92 4.87
N PHE A 520 -18.33 -8.68 4.66
CA PHE A 520 -19.65 -8.42 5.21
C PHE A 520 -20.12 -9.55 6.13
N TYR A 521 -20.97 -9.20 7.10
CA TYR A 521 -21.83 -10.14 7.80
C TYR A 521 -22.88 -10.73 6.84
N PRO A 522 -23.52 -11.87 7.20
CA PRO A 522 -24.52 -12.51 6.33
C PRO A 522 -25.64 -11.57 5.90
N ILE A 523 -25.93 -11.51 4.61
CA ILE A 523 -26.96 -10.63 4.04
C ILE A 523 -28.08 -11.50 3.44
N SER A 524 -29.29 -11.40 3.97
CA SER A 524 -30.45 -12.12 3.41
C SER A 524 -30.80 -11.59 2.02
N LEU A 525 -31.48 -12.42 1.20
CA LEU A 525 -31.94 -11.99 -0.11
C LEU A 525 -32.92 -10.80 0.01
N GLU A 526 -33.72 -10.79 1.07
CA GLU A 526 -34.73 -9.76 1.29
C GLU A 526 -34.06 -8.43 1.64
N ALA A 527 -32.99 -8.46 2.44
CA ALA A 527 -32.17 -7.29 2.69
C ALA A 527 -31.51 -6.77 1.40
N LEU A 528 -30.91 -7.66 0.57
CA LEU A 528 -30.33 -7.26 -0.72
C LEU A 528 -31.35 -6.58 -1.65
N LYS A 529 -32.59 -7.09 -1.70
CA LYS A 529 -33.66 -6.50 -2.52
C LYS A 529 -34.03 -5.08 -2.09
N THR A 530 -33.94 -4.78 -0.78
CA THR A 530 -34.21 -3.43 -0.26
C THR A 530 -33.07 -2.44 -0.48
N MET A 531 -31.87 -2.90 -0.84
CA MET A 531 -30.71 -2.03 -1.02
C MET A 531 -30.82 -1.14 -2.27
N THR A 532 -30.17 0.03 -2.19
CA THR A 532 -30.02 0.97 -3.30
C THR A 532 -29.03 0.44 -4.35
N ALA A 533 -29.02 1.07 -5.53
CA ALA A 533 -28.01 0.80 -6.55
C ALA A 533 -26.59 1.01 -5.98
N ASP A 534 -26.36 2.14 -5.30
CA ASP A 534 -25.06 2.49 -4.71
C ASP A 534 -24.57 1.46 -3.70
N GLN A 535 -25.47 0.94 -2.85
CA GLN A 535 -25.15 -0.10 -1.86
C GLN A 535 -24.78 -1.42 -2.53
N LEU A 536 -25.57 -1.90 -3.49
CA LEU A 536 -25.28 -3.15 -4.19
C LEU A 536 -23.98 -3.06 -4.98
N THR A 537 -23.74 -1.94 -5.66
CA THR A 537 -22.48 -1.70 -6.38
C THR A 537 -21.31 -1.64 -5.41
N THR A 538 -21.44 -0.99 -4.25
CA THR A 538 -20.41 -0.98 -3.21
C THR A 538 -20.08 -2.40 -2.74
N ILE A 539 -21.09 -3.24 -2.48
CA ILE A 539 -20.88 -4.65 -2.08
C ILE A 539 -20.12 -5.41 -3.17
N CYS A 540 -20.58 -5.35 -4.42
CA CYS A 540 -19.93 -6.08 -5.51
C CYS A 540 -18.46 -5.66 -5.69
N LEU A 541 -18.17 -4.36 -5.64
CA LEU A 541 -16.80 -3.86 -5.78
C LEU A 541 -15.90 -4.22 -4.61
N GLU A 542 -16.46 -4.30 -3.41
CA GLU A 542 -15.73 -4.76 -2.21
C GLU A 542 -15.39 -6.25 -2.31
N GLU A 543 -16.34 -7.09 -2.73
CA GLU A 543 -16.14 -8.54 -2.86
C GLU A 543 -15.02 -8.91 -3.84
N LEU A 544 -14.72 -8.05 -4.80
CA LEU A 544 -13.62 -8.24 -5.75
C LEU A 544 -12.22 -8.02 -5.14
N ASN A 545 -12.13 -7.57 -3.89
CA ASN A 545 -10.87 -7.55 -3.13
C ASN A 545 -10.42 -8.96 -2.70
N ALA A 546 -11.31 -9.96 -2.72
CA ALA A 546 -10.95 -11.35 -2.43
C ALA A 546 -10.30 -12.03 -3.65
N GLU A 547 -9.43 -13.00 -3.39
CA GLU A 547 -8.80 -13.82 -4.44
C GLU A 547 -9.84 -14.64 -5.23
N GLN A 548 -10.88 -15.10 -4.53
CA GLN A 548 -11.97 -15.91 -5.08
C GLN A 548 -13.31 -15.17 -4.96
N PHE A 549 -14.22 -15.41 -5.91
CA PHE A 549 -15.56 -14.87 -5.85
C PHE A 549 -16.35 -15.49 -4.69
N SER A 550 -16.93 -14.64 -3.84
CA SER A 550 -17.74 -15.10 -2.72
C SER A 550 -19.14 -15.54 -3.15
N PRO A 551 -19.81 -16.42 -2.38
CA PRO A 551 -21.23 -16.71 -2.58
C PRO A 551 -22.12 -15.45 -2.58
N LEU A 552 -21.76 -14.42 -1.80
CA LEU A 552 -22.52 -13.16 -1.75
C LEU A 552 -22.51 -12.44 -3.11
N VAL A 553 -21.34 -12.24 -3.73
CA VAL A 553 -21.29 -11.57 -5.04
C VAL A 553 -21.97 -12.41 -6.11
N LEU A 554 -21.83 -13.74 -6.05
CA LEU A 554 -22.49 -14.67 -6.97
C LEU A 554 -24.03 -14.56 -6.90
N ARG A 555 -24.61 -14.50 -5.69
CA ARG A 555 -26.05 -14.29 -5.51
C ARG A 555 -26.54 -12.99 -6.14
N ILE A 556 -25.78 -11.90 -5.98
CA ILE A 556 -26.13 -10.59 -6.55
C ILE A 556 -26.04 -10.64 -8.07
N VAL A 557 -24.94 -11.15 -8.63
CA VAL A 557 -24.77 -11.20 -10.09
C VAL A 557 -25.64 -12.25 -10.78
N GLN A 558 -26.12 -13.28 -10.07
CA GLN A 558 -27.05 -14.26 -10.63
C GLN A 558 -28.46 -13.69 -10.74
N THR A 559 -28.87 -12.82 -9.80
CA THR A 559 -30.24 -12.31 -9.72
C THR A 559 -30.43 -11.11 -10.65
N ASP A 560 -31.25 -11.25 -11.69
CA ASP A 560 -31.47 -10.19 -12.70
C ASP A 560 -31.94 -8.85 -12.10
N GLU A 561 -32.84 -8.90 -11.12
CA GLU A 561 -33.35 -7.71 -10.42
C GLU A 561 -32.24 -6.94 -9.70
N LEU A 562 -31.36 -7.65 -8.99
CA LEU A 562 -30.25 -7.04 -8.26
C LEU A 562 -29.16 -6.54 -9.22
N TRP A 563 -28.87 -7.30 -10.27
CA TRP A 563 -27.92 -6.90 -11.30
C TRP A 563 -28.33 -5.61 -12.02
N ALA A 564 -29.61 -5.43 -12.33
CA ALA A 564 -30.11 -4.20 -12.95
C ALA A 564 -29.79 -2.96 -12.11
N LYS A 565 -29.90 -3.07 -10.78
CA LYS A 565 -29.49 -2.00 -9.85
C LYS A 565 -27.97 -1.79 -9.86
N VAL A 566 -27.18 -2.86 -9.87
CA VAL A 566 -25.72 -2.78 -9.96
C VAL A 566 -25.28 -2.09 -11.25
N GLU A 567 -25.87 -2.42 -12.40
CA GLU A 567 -25.56 -1.77 -13.68
C GLU A 567 -25.84 -0.27 -13.69
N ILE A 568 -26.87 0.17 -12.98
CA ILE A 568 -27.16 1.60 -12.79
C ILE A 568 -26.03 2.22 -11.97
N GLY A 569 -25.68 1.62 -10.84
CA GLY A 569 -24.61 2.12 -9.96
C GLY A 569 -23.26 2.20 -10.67
N LEU A 570 -22.88 1.19 -11.46
CA LEU A 570 -21.61 1.14 -12.22
C LEU A 570 -21.44 2.29 -13.23
N LYS A 571 -22.53 2.97 -13.62
CA LYS A 571 -22.51 4.11 -14.55
C LYS A 571 -22.41 5.46 -13.84
N LEU A 572 -22.45 5.49 -12.51
CA LEU A 572 -22.35 6.73 -11.74
C LEU A 572 -20.93 7.29 -11.78
N ASP A 573 -20.81 8.60 -11.98
CA ASP A 573 -19.52 9.29 -12.02
C ASP A 573 -18.75 9.20 -10.69
N SER A 574 -19.46 9.05 -9.58
CA SER A 574 -18.86 9.06 -8.25
C SER A 574 -17.94 7.87 -7.98
N ILE A 575 -18.16 6.74 -8.67
CA ILE A 575 -17.30 5.55 -8.60
C ILE A 575 -15.88 5.83 -9.13
N LYS A 576 -15.71 6.81 -10.03
CA LYS A 576 -14.40 7.23 -10.55
C LYS A 576 -13.49 7.83 -9.48
N HIS A 577 -14.03 8.17 -8.31
CA HIS A 577 -13.24 8.68 -7.18
C HIS A 577 -12.57 7.57 -6.35
N ARG A 578 -12.86 6.30 -6.60
CA ARG A 578 -12.21 5.19 -5.89
C ARG A 578 -10.77 4.98 -6.38
N LEU A 579 -9.89 4.62 -5.45
CA LEU A 579 -8.45 4.39 -5.72
C LEU A 579 -8.08 2.91 -5.84
N ASP A 580 -9.05 2.00 -5.76
CA ASP A 580 -8.86 0.55 -5.66
C ASP A 580 -8.93 -0.18 -7.02
N ASN A 581 -8.28 0.40 -8.04
CA ASN A 581 -8.23 -0.12 -9.41
C ASN A 581 -9.63 -0.39 -10.01
N ILE A 582 -10.45 0.65 -10.02
CA ILE A 582 -11.87 0.54 -10.27
C ILE A 582 -12.21 0.01 -11.67
N ASP A 583 -11.50 0.46 -12.71
CA ASP A 583 -11.74 0.00 -14.09
C ASP A 583 -11.55 -1.52 -14.23
N PHE A 584 -10.51 -2.06 -13.60
CA PHE A 584 -10.27 -3.51 -13.58
C PHE A 584 -11.41 -4.24 -12.86
N LYS A 585 -11.85 -3.72 -11.71
CA LYS A 585 -12.95 -4.33 -10.94
C LYS A 585 -14.26 -4.33 -11.71
N ILE A 586 -14.61 -3.22 -12.37
CA ILE A 586 -15.82 -3.11 -13.18
C ILE A 586 -15.79 -4.16 -14.31
N ASN A 587 -14.69 -4.25 -15.05
CA ASN A 587 -14.55 -5.23 -16.12
C ASN A 587 -14.66 -6.67 -15.60
N LYS A 588 -13.96 -7.00 -14.51
CA LYS A 588 -14.03 -8.32 -13.85
C LYS A 588 -15.45 -8.67 -13.40
N LEU A 589 -16.22 -7.70 -12.91
CA LEU A 589 -17.60 -7.90 -12.49
C LEU A 589 -18.53 -8.18 -13.69
N ILE A 590 -18.36 -7.44 -14.79
CA ILE A 590 -19.14 -7.63 -16.02
C ILE A 590 -18.83 -8.99 -16.65
N GLU A 591 -17.57 -9.41 -16.67
CA GLU A 591 -17.16 -10.74 -17.14
C GLU A 591 -17.75 -11.85 -16.27
N LEU A 592 -17.70 -11.69 -14.94
CA LEU A 592 -18.33 -12.63 -14.01
C LEU A 592 -19.83 -12.78 -14.30
N ARG A 593 -20.54 -11.66 -14.53
CA ARG A 593 -21.96 -11.71 -14.87
C ARG A 593 -22.23 -12.50 -16.15
N LYS A 594 -21.44 -12.26 -17.20
CA LYS A 594 -21.58 -12.98 -18.48
C LYS A 594 -21.40 -14.48 -18.27
N PHE A 595 -20.32 -14.85 -17.57
CA PHE A 595 -20.00 -16.23 -17.25
C PHE A 595 -21.10 -16.92 -16.43
N VAL A 596 -21.61 -16.27 -15.37
CA VAL A 596 -22.70 -16.80 -14.55
C VAL A 596 -23.98 -16.98 -15.38
N ARG A 597 -24.30 -16.04 -16.29
CA ARG A 597 -25.46 -16.19 -17.19
C ARG A 597 -25.31 -17.36 -18.16
N GLU A 598 -24.13 -17.55 -18.73
CA GLU A 598 -23.84 -18.69 -19.61
C GLU A 598 -24.05 -20.02 -18.88
N ILE A 599 -23.50 -20.16 -17.66
CA ILE A 599 -23.69 -21.37 -16.83
C ILE A 599 -25.17 -21.59 -16.49
N VAL A 600 -25.87 -20.55 -16.04
CA VAL A 600 -27.30 -20.69 -15.67
C VAL A 600 -28.13 -21.10 -16.88
N THR A 601 -27.83 -20.57 -18.06
CA THR A 601 -28.52 -20.93 -19.31
C THR A 601 -28.26 -22.40 -19.67
N GLN A 602 -26.99 -22.84 -19.63
CA GLN A 602 -26.62 -24.23 -19.90
C GLN A 602 -27.30 -25.21 -18.91
N LEU A 603 -27.28 -24.90 -17.62
CA LEU A 603 -27.93 -25.74 -16.61
C LEU A 603 -29.46 -25.80 -16.78
N GLN A 604 -30.09 -24.72 -17.27
CA GLN A 604 -31.52 -24.72 -17.58
C GLN A 604 -31.84 -25.59 -18.80
N GLU A 605 -31.02 -25.52 -19.84
CA GLU A 605 -31.13 -26.37 -21.04
C GLU A 605 -30.94 -27.86 -20.71
N GLU A 606 -29.91 -28.21 -19.93
CA GLU A 606 -29.66 -29.59 -19.49
C GLU A 606 -30.81 -30.15 -18.63
N ASN A 607 -31.34 -29.34 -17.69
CA ASN A 607 -32.47 -29.76 -16.87
C ASN A 607 -33.74 -29.93 -17.70
N LEU A 608 -34.00 -29.05 -18.68
CA LEU A 608 -35.14 -29.18 -19.58
C LEU A 608 -35.04 -30.47 -20.40
N GLN A 609 -33.87 -30.76 -20.96
CA GLN A 609 -33.63 -31.99 -21.73
C GLN A 609 -33.81 -33.25 -20.88
N LYS A 610 -33.38 -33.22 -19.61
CA LYS A 610 -33.59 -34.32 -18.66
C LYS A 610 -35.08 -34.55 -18.37
N ILE A 611 -35.85 -33.48 -18.14
CA ILE A 611 -37.30 -33.55 -17.91
C ILE A 611 -38.01 -34.11 -19.14
N GLU A 612 -37.66 -33.65 -20.34
CA GLU A 612 -38.24 -34.16 -21.60
C GLU A 612 -37.96 -35.65 -21.79
N THR A 613 -36.75 -36.11 -21.47
CA THR A 613 -36.36 -37.52 -21.56
C THR A 613 -37.12 -38.38 -20.54
N GLU A 614 -37.21 -37.93 -19.28
CA GLU A 614 -37.97 -38.63 -18.23
C GLU A 614 -39.46 -38.72 -18.58
N PHE A 615 -40.04 -37.64 -19.14
CA PHE A 615 -41.42 -37.62 -19.60
C PHE A 615 -41.66 -38.59 -20.77
N ALA A 616 -40.77 -38.64 -21.75
CA ALA A 616 -40.85 -39.59 -22.87
C ALA A 616 -40.77 -41.06 -22.41
N VAL A 617 -39.86 -41.36 -21.47
CA VAL A 617 -39.76 -42.70 -20.87
C VAL A 617 -41.03 -43.06 -20.10
N GLN A 618 -41.60 -42.13 -19.34
CA GLN A 618 -42.84 -42.35 -18.59
C GLN A 618 -44.04 -42.59 -19.52
N GLN A 619 -44.13 -41.89 -20.66
CA GLN A 619 -45.15 -42.13 -21.67
C GLN A 619 -45.05 -43.54 -22.26
N GLU A 620 -43.84 -44.00 -22.57
CA GLU A 620 -43.61 -45.36 -23.08
C GLU A 620 -43.94 -46.44 -22.03
N ILE A 621 -43.64 -46.21 -20.76
CA ILE A 621 -44.05 -47.10 -19.66
C ILE A 621 -45.58 -47.17 -19.58
N ASN A 622 -46.26 -46.01 -19.57
CA ASN A 622 -47.72 -45.94 -19.50
C ASN A 622 -48.38 -46.64 -20.69
N LYS A 623 -47.84 -46.48 -21.91
CA LYS A 623 -48.29 -47.18 -23.11
C LYS A 623 -48.18 -48.70 -22.97
N ARG A 624 -47.05 -49.20 -22.44
CA ARG A 624 -46.85 -50.64 -22.20
C ARG A 624 -47.80 -51.20 -21.14
N GLU A 625 -48.03 -50.47 -20.05
CA GLU A 625 -48.97 -50.88 -19.00
C GLU A 625 -50.41 -50.92 -19.51
N LEU A 626 -50.83 -49.95 -20.32
CA LEU A 626 -52.15 -49.96 -20.96
C LEU A 626 -52.32 -51.19 -21.87
N ARG A 627 -51.31 -51.52 -22.69
CA ARG A 627 -51.32 -52.73 -23.53
C ARG A 627 -51.39 -54.02 -22.71
N LYS A 628 -50.68 -54.11 -21.59
CA LYS A 628 -50.80 -55.26 -20.67
C LYS A 628 -52.24 -55.41 -20.15
N LEU A 629 -52.85 -54.29 -19.74
CA LEU A 629 -54.22 -54.26 -19.24
C LEU A 629 -55.24 -54.75 -20.27
N GLN A 630 -55.07 -54.35 -21.53
CA GLN A 630 -55.91 -54.80 -22.64
C GLN A 630 -55.82 -56.32 -22.89
N MET A 631 -54.66 -56.93 -22.60
CA MET A 631 -54.43 -58.36 -22.85
C MET A 631 -54.96 -59.30 -21.77
N ASN A 632 -55.41 -58.78 -20.62
CA ASN A 632 -55.84 -59.58 -19.46
C ASN A 632 -56.91 -60.64 -19.81
N LEU A 633 -57.89 -60.29 -20.64
CA LEU A 633 -58.94 -61.23 -21.04
C LEU A 633 -58.39 -62.38 -21.89
N ILE A 634 -57.45 -62.10 -22.79
CA ILE A 634 -56.80 -63.12 -23.62
C ILE A 634 -55.92 -64.01 -22.75
N VAL A 635 -55.14 -63.44 -21.84
CA VAL A 635 -54.30 -64.19 -20.89
C VAL A 635 -55.14 -65.17 -20.09
N SER A 636 -56.30 -64.73 -19.57
CA SER A 636 -57.22 -65.62 -18.85
C SER A 636 -57.73 -66.79 -19.71
N GLN A 637 -58.03 -66.56 -21.00
CA GLN A 637 -58.43 -67.65 -21.90
C GLN A 637 -57.25 -68.58 -22.26
N LEU A 638 -56.04 -68.05 -22.34
CA LEU A 638 -54.82 -68.84 -22.56
C LEU A 638 -54.50 -69.77 -21.39
N GLU A 639 -54.74 -69.33 -20.15
CA GLU A 639 -54.59 -70.19 -18.96
C GLU A 639 -55.52 -71.41 -19.04
N VAL A 640 -56.76 -71.24 -19.51
CA VAL A 640 -57.69 -72.35 -19.76
C VAL A 640 -57.14 -73.31 -20.82
N ILE A 641 -56.54 -72.80 -21.88
CA ILE A 641 -55.87 -73.63 -22.91
C ILE A 641 -54.69 -74.38 -22.32
N LYS A 642 -53.87 -73.75 -21.47
CA LYS A 642 -52.73 -74.40 -20.82
C LYS A 642 -53.17 -75.50 -19.88
N GLN A 643 -54.17 -75.25 -19.04
CA GLN A 643 -54.74 -76.28 -18.17
C GLN A 643 -55.26 -77.48 -18.97
N LYS A 644 -55.99 -77.22 -20.07
CA LYS A 644 -56.48 -78.26 -20.98
C LYS A 644 -55.33 -79.01 -21.68
N ALA A 645 -54.25 -78.32 -22.04
CA ALA A 645 -53.05 -78.94 -22.57
C ALA A 645 -52.45 -79.91 -21.54
N ASP A 646 -52.26 -79.47 -20.30
CA ASP A 646 -51.69 -80.32 -19.24
C ASP A 646 -52.59 -81.55 -18.94
N GLU A 647 -53.92 -81.42 -19.02
CA GLU A 647 -54.85 -82.56 -18.97
C GLU A 647 -54.63 -83.57 -20.11
N LEU A 648 -54.41 -83.10 -21.35
CA LEU A 648 -54.09 -83.96 -22.49
C LEU A 648 -52.73 -84.64 -22.33
N LYS A 649 -51.73 -83.91 -21.79
CA LYS A 649 -50.38 -84.44 -21.50
C LYS A 649 -50.42 -85.57 -20.50
N ALA A 650 -51.17 -85.39 -19.40
CA ALA A 650 -51.33 -86.40 -18.36
C ALA A 650 -51.95 -87.70 -18.91
N ARG A 651 -52.75 -87.59 -19.99
CA ARG A 651 -53.40 -88.71 -20.68
C ARG A 651 -52.59 -89.25 -21.87
N LYS A 652 -51.43 -88.68 -22.18
CA LYS A 652 -50.57 -89.05 -23.32
C LYS A 652 -51.27 -88.91 -24.69
N GLU A 653 -52.14 -87.90 -24.83
CA GLU A 653 -52.76 -87.59 -26.12
C GLU A 653 -51.87 -86.63 -26.94
N ASP A 654 -51.60 -86.96 -28.20
CA ASP A 654 -50.73 -86.15 -29.08
C ASP A 654 -51.25 -84.73 -29.31
N ALA A 655 -52.57 -84.51 -29.15
CA ALA A 655 -53.21 -83.20 -29.22
C ALA A 655 -52.68 -82.19 -28.18
N PHE A 656 -52.05 -82.67 -27.10
CA PHE A 656 -51.35 -81.81 -26.13
C PHE A 656 -50.34 -80.88 -26.81
N LEU A 657 -49.53 -81.40 -27.75
CA LEU A 657 -48.50 -80.61 -28.44
C LEU A 657 -49.11 -79.44 -29.21
N VAL A 658 -50.30 -79.63 -29.79
CA VAL A 658 -51.01 -78.57 -30.53
C VAL A 658 -51.55 -77.50 -29.58
N ALA A 659 -52.13 -77.90 -28.43
CA ALA A 659 -52.63 -76.96 -27.42
C ALA A 659 -51.50 -76.18 -26.74
N GLU A 660 -50.38 -76.84 -26.41
CA GLU A 660 -49.20 -76.20 -25.82
C GLU A 660 -48.52 -75.23 -26.81
N ASN A 661 -48.38 -75.63 -28.09
CA ASN A 661 -47.86 -74.72 -29.12
C ASN A 661 -48.78 -73.52 -29.36
N LEU A 662 -50.11 -73.70 -29.32
CA LEU A 662 -51.04 -72.59 -29.43
C LEU A 662 -50.89 -71.61 -28.26
N PHE A 663 -50.79 -72.12 -27.04
CA PHE A 663 -50.56 -71.32 -25.84
C PHE A 663 -49.25 -70.52 -25.95
N ILE A 664 -48.12 -71.19 -26.22
CA ILE A 664 -46.80 -70.56 -26.32
C ILE A 664 -46.78 -69.48 -27.40
N ASN A 665 -47.33 -69.77 -28.57
CA ASN A 665 -47.27 -68.84 -29.70
C ASN A 665 -48.16 -67.61 -29.49
N ILE A 666 -49.36 -67.75 -28.92
CA ILE A 666 -50.20 -66.57 -28.63
C ILE A 666 -49.62 -65.79 -27.45
N GLN A 667 -49.05 -66.44 -26.43
CA GLN A 667 -48.34 -65.75 -25.34
C GLN A 667 -47.16 -64.92 -25.88
N ARG A 668 -46.40 -65.46 -26.83
CA ARG A 668 -45.35 -64.71 -27.52
C ARG A 668 -45.90 -63.52 -28.31
N LEU A 669 -47.03 -63.68 -29.00
CA LEU A 669 -47.66 -62.56 -29.72
C LEU A 669 -48.14 -61.45 -28.75
N ILE A 670 -48.60 -61.79 -27.55
CA ILE A 670 -48.94 -60.83 -26.50
C ILE A 670 -47.70 -60.04 -26.09
N ASP A 671 -46.57 -60.72 -25.86
CA ASP A 671 -45.31 -60.07 -25.51
C ASP A 671 -44.79 -59.16 -26.63
N ASP A 672 -44.90 -59.61 -27.88
CA ASP A 672 -44.51 -58.84 -29.07
C ASP A 672 -45.38 -57.58 -29.22
N TYR A 673 -46.70 -57.69 -28.96
CA TYR A 673 -47.62 -56.56 -28.97
C TYR A 673 -47.31 -55.53 -27.88
N ILE A 674 -47.12 -55.98 -26.63
CA ILE A 674 -46.77 -55.10 -25.49
C ILE A 674 -45.48 -54.34 -25.78
N LYS A 675 -44.49 -54.99 -26.40
CA LYS A 675 -43.18 -54.40 -26.70
C LYS A 675 -43.10 -53.70 -28.05
N SER A 676 -44.18 -53.72 -28.85
CA SER A 676 -44.13 -53.22 -30.23
C SER A 676 -43.79 -51.72 -30.27
N PRO A 677 -42.78 -51.31 -31.06
CA PRO A 677 -42.46 -49.90 -31.26
C PRO A 677 -43.45 -49.19 -32.19
N THR A 678 -44.34 -49.92 -32.87
CA THR A 678 -45.32 -49.34 -33.80
C THR A 678 -46.46 -48.63 -33.06
N ASP A 679 -47.24 -47.85 -33.81
CA ASP A 679 -48.49 -47.29 -33.30
C ASP A 679 -49.48 -48.41 -32.89
N GLU A 680 -50.50 -47.99 -32.14
CA GLU A 680 -51.45 -48.88 -31.49
C GLU A 680 -52.29 -49.69 -32.48
N GLU A 681 -52.74 -49.03 -33.56
CA GLU A 681 -53.59 -49.64 -34.57
C GLU A 681 -52.86 -50.74 -35.33
N GLN A 682 -51.61 -50.47 -35.73
CA GLN A 682 -50.77 -51.45 -36.41
C GLN A 682 -50.39 -52.60 -35.49
N ALA A 683 -49.97 -52.32 -34.25
CA ALA A 683 -49.57 -53.35 -33.29
C ALA A 683 -50.74 -54.31 -32.99
N LEU A 684 -51.94 -53.76 -32.79
CA LEU A 684 -53.14 -54.55 -32.49
C LEU A 684 -53.62 -55.34 -33.69
N SER A 685 -53.63 -54.74 -34.89
CA SER A 685 -53.97 -55.43 -36.13
C SER A 685 -53.07 -56.65 -36.39
N ASP A 686 -51.76 -56.48 -36.23
CA ASP A 686 -50.78 -57.56 -36.36
C ASP A 686 -51.01 -58.68 -35.35
N PHE A 687 -51.26 -58.32 -34.09
CA PHE A 687 -51.57 -59.27 -33.03
C PHE A 687 -52.84 -60.07 -33.34
N THR A 688 -53.92 -59.39 -33.70
CA THR A 688 -55.22 -60.00 -34.02
C THR A 688 -55.11 -60.95 -35.21
N MET A 689 -54.49 -60.51 -36.30
CA MET A 689 -54.33 -61.31 -37.51
C MET A 689 -53.53 -62.60 -37.23
N LYS A 690 -52.35 -62.47 -36.60
CA LYS A 690 -51.47 -63.61 -36.32
C LYS A 690 -52.11 -64.59 -35.34
N SER A 691 -52.81 -64.09 -34.32
CA SER A 691 -53.48 -64.93 -33.33
C SER A 691 -54.64 -65.72 -33.93
N LEU A 692 -55.44 -65.12 -34.82
CA LEU A 692 -56.53 -65.81 -35.51
C LEU A 692 -56.02 -66.91 -36.46
N ILE A 693 -54.88 -66.69 -37.13
CA ILE A 693 -54.22 -67.72 -37.95
C ILE A 693 -53.83 -68.92 -37.07
N LEU A 694 -53.21 -68.69 -35.91
CA LEU A 694 -52.82 -69.76 -34.99
C LEU A 694 -54.03 -70.55 -34.49
N ILE A 695 -55.12 -69.87 -34.11
CA ILE A 695 -56.36 -70.52 -33.65
C ILE A 695 -56.97 -71.38 -34.75
N ASN A 696 -57.06 -70.86 -35.97
CA ASN A 696 -57.62 -71.59 -37.11
C ASN A 696 -56.80 -72.83 -37.46
N ASN A 697 -55.46 -72.77 -37.34
CA ASN A 697 -54.58 -73.91 -37.57
C ASN A 697 -54.71 -75.00 -36.47
N ALA A 698 -54.93 -74.61 -35.21
CA ALA A 698 -55.07 -75.54 -34.10
C ALA A 698 -56.47 -76.21 -34.05
N LYS A 699 -57.51 -75.51 -34.49
CA LYS A 699 -58.92 -75.93 -34.44
C LYS A 699 -59.21 -77.34 -35.01
N PRO A 700 -58.78 -77.74 -36.22
CA PRO A 700 -59.13 -79.05 -36.80
C PRO A 700 -58.53 -80.25 -36.06
N VAL A 701 -57.45 -80.04 -35.29
CA VAL A 701 -56.85 -81.08 -34.45
C VAL A 701 -57.55 -81.10 -33.09
N LEU A 702 -57.64 -79.97 -32.39
CA LEU A 702 -58.19 -79.92 -31.04
C LEU A 702 -59.69 -80.23 -30.98
N ALA A 703 -60.47 -79.86 -32.01
CA ALA A 703 -61.90 -80.13 -32.08
C ALA A 703 -62.25 -81.62 -32.27
N LYS A 704 -61.33 -82.44 -32.79
CA LYS A 704 -61.53 -83.89 -32.94
C LYS A 704 -61.39 -84.66 -31.63
N HIS A 705 -60.67 -84.10 -30.66
CA HIS A 705 -60.40 -84.75 -29.39
C HIS A 705 -61.53 -84.51 -28.38
N ARG A 706 -62.09 -83.28 -28.28
CA ARG A 706 -63.25 -82.97 -27.43
C ARG A 706 -64.06 -81.79 -27.95
N ALA A 707 -65.39 -81.87 -27.84
CA ALA A 707 -66.30 -80.76 -28.14
C ALA A 707 -66.03 -79.50 -27.29
N GLU A 708 -65.49 -79.66 -26.07
CA GLU A 708 -65.13 -78.57 -25.16
C GLU A 708 -64.08 -77.62 -25.74
N PHE A 709 -63.12 -78.11 -26.55
CA PHE A 709 -62.10 -77.26 -27.18
C PHE A 709 -62.70 -76.28 -28.20
N ILE A 710 -63.84 -76.61 -28.81
CA ILE A 710 -64.54 -75.71 -29.72
C ILE A 710 -64.98 -74.45 -28.97
N TYR A 711 -65.49 -74.58 -27.75
CA TYR A 711 -65.92 -73.45 -26.93
C TYR A 711 -64.74 -72.61 -26.44
N VAL A 712 -63.66 -73.24 -25.97
CA VAL A 712 -62.45 -72.53 -25.51
C VAL A 712 -61.79 -71.74 -26.64
N LEU A 713 -61.62 -72.35 -27.82
CA LEU A 713 -61.05 -71.67 -28.99
C LEU A 713 -61.95 -70.56 -29.52
N THR A 714 -63.28 -70.74 -29.43
CA THR A 714 -64.25 -69.70 -29.81
C THR A 714 -64.19 -68.51 -28.86
N ASN A 715 -64.12 -68.74 -27.55
CA ASN A 715 -63.99 -67.67 -26.56
C ASN A 715 -62.69 -66.90 -26.70
N LEU A 716 -61.58 -67.60 -26.97
CA LEU A 716 -60.29 -66.96 -27.26
C LEU A 716 -60.34 -66.12 -28.55
N ALA A 717 -60.91 -66.65 -29.63
CA ALA A 717 -61.07 -65.91 -30.89
C ALA A 717 -61.98 -64.67 -30.73
N ILE A 718 -63.05 -64.79 -29.96
CA ILE A 718 -63.95 -63.67 -29.62
C ILE A 718 -63.19 -62.61 -28.83
N ALA A 719 -62.41 -62.99 -27.80
CA ALA A 719 -61.62 -62.05 -27.01
C ALA A 719 -60.62 -61.27 -27.90
N ILE A 720 -59.97 -61.95 -28.85
CA ILE A 720 -59.01 -61.35 -29.80
C ILE A 720 -59.69 -60.41 -30.82
N VAL A 721 -60.84 -60.80 -31.37
CA VAL A 721 -61.57 -59.97 -32.35
C VAL A 721 -62.16 -58.74 -31.68
N LEU A 722 -62.73 -58.92 -30.48
CA LEU A 722 -63.38 -57.83 -29.76
C LEU A 722 -62.38 -56.74 -29.34
N LEU A 723 -61.12 -57.10 -29.07
CA LEU A 723 -60.05 -56.13 -28.87
C LEU A 723 -59.82 -55.24 -30.09
N GLY A 724 -59.90 -55.78 -31.31
CA GLY A 724 -59.69 -55.04 -32.57
C GLY A 724 -60.87 -54.15 -33.02
N VAL A 725 -62.07 -54.31 -32.47
CA VAL A 725 -63.30 -53.58 -32.90
C VAL A 725 -63.78 -52.58 -31.83
N GLY A 726 -63.02 -52.36 -30.76
CA GLY A 726 -63.37 -51.45 -29.67
C GLY A 726 -64.15 -52.13 -28.55
N TYR A 727 -63.46 -52.97 -27.77
CA TYR A 727 -64.04 -53.67 -26.63
C TYR A 727 -64.51 -52.76 -25.50
N VAL A 728 -63.83 -51.64 -25.26
CA VAL A 728 -64.16 -50.71 -24.16
C VAL A 728 -65.57 -50.09 -24.32
N PRO A 729 -65.97 -49.56 -25.50
CA PRO A 729 -67.36 -49.16 -25.74
C PRO A 729 -68.39 -50.29 -25.58
N ALA A 730 -68.11 -51.49 -26.10
CA ALA A 730 -69.02 -52.63 -26.01
C ALA A 730 -69.21 -53.13 -24.57
N MET A 731 -68.16 -53.08 -23.75
CA MET A 731 -68.13 -53.44 -22.34
C MET A 731 -68.88 -52.41 -21.47
N LEU A 732 -68.75 -51.11 -21.76
CA LEU A 732 -69.51 -50.03 -21.11
C LEU A 732 -71.01 -50.08 -21.45
N ILE A 733 -71.35 -50.37 -22.71
CA ILE A 733 -72.73 -50.58 -23.14
C ILE A 733 -73.32 -51.81 -22.43
N ASN A 734 -72.59 -52.91 -22.34
CA ASN A 734 -73.05 -54.11 -21.63
C ASN A 734 -73.24 -53.85 -20.12
N LYS A 735 -72.35 -53.07 -19.47
CA LYS A 735 -72.51 -52.64 -18.07
C LYS A 735 -73.78 -51.82 -17.87
N TYR A 736 -74.04 -50.87 -18.76
CA TYR A 736 -75.23 -50.01 -18.68
C TYR A 736 -76.54 -50.81 -18.76
N TYR A 737 -76.59 -51.84 -19.60
CA TYR A 737 -77.82 -52.62 -19.82
C TYR A 737 -77.97 -53.85 -18.93
N THR A 738 -76.88 -54.48 -18.49
CA THR A 738 -76.94 -55.77 -17.77
C THR A 738 -76.40 -55.71 -16.34
N GLY A 739 -75.82 -54.59 -15.93
CA GLY A 739 -75.10 -54.46 -14.66
C GLY A 739 -73.78 -55.24 -14.61
N ASN A 740 -73.40 -55.92 -15.70
CA ASN A 740 -72.18 -56.72 -15.81
C ASN A 740 -71.27 -56.15 -16.89
N TYR A 741 -69.97 -56.13 -16.64
CA TYR A 741 -68.99 -55.70 -17.64
C TYR A 741 -68.80 -56.75 -18.75
N THR A 742 -68.98 -58.04 -18.46
CA THR A 742 -68.70 -59.13 -19.39
C THR A 742 -69.95 -59.86 -19.87
N PHE A 743 -69.86 -60.50 -21.03
CA PHE A 743 -70.86 -61.43 -21.58
C PHE A 743 -70.73 -62.86 -21.00
N PHE A 744 -69.82 -63.09 -20.04
CA PHE A 744 -69.51 -64.40 -19.44
C PHE A 744 -69.30 -64.30 -17.90
N ALA A 745 -69.47 -65.43 -17.20
CA ALA A 745 -69.60 -65.52 -15.73
C ALA A 745 -68.38 -65.06 -14.90
N LYS A 746 -68.66 -64.48 -13.72
CA LYS A 746 -67.72 -63.84 -12.78
C LYS A 746 -66.61 -64.76 -12.27
N THR A 747 -65.37 -64.28 -12.27
CA THR A 747 -64.22 -64.89 -11.57
C THR A 747 -63.61 -63.90 -10.55
N ASP A 748 -62.91 -64.44 -9.55
CA ASP A 748 -62.31 -63.74 -8.40
C ASP A 748 -61.29 -62.63 -8.79
N SER A 749 -60.76 -62.70 -10.01
CA SER A 749 -59.88 -61.68 -10.60
C SER A 749 -60.61 -60.36 -10.85
N LEU A 750 -61.93 -60.39 -11.01
CA LEU A 750 -62.77 -59.22 -11.28
C LEU A 750 -62.92 -58.32 -10.04
N GLN A 751 -62.94 -58.89 -8.84
CA GLN A 751 -62.99 -58.12 -7.59
C GLN A 751 -61.71 -57.27 -7.39
N LYS A 752 -60.58 -57.75 -7.92
CA LYS A 752 -59.31 -57.01 -7.91
C LYS A 752 -59.27 -55.89 -8.94
N VAL A 753 -59.97 -56.04 -10.07
CA VAL A 753 -60.11 -54.98 -11.09
C VAL A 753 -61.13 -53.92 -10.64
N GLU A 754 -62.25 -54.31 -10.00
CA GLU A 754 -63.24 -53.39 -9.41
C GLU A 754 -62.64 -52.54 -8.28
N ASN A 755 -61.78 -53.13 -7.44
CA ASN A 755 -61.05 -52.39 -6.40
C ASN A 755 -59.99 -51.44 -6.97
N LEU A 756 -59.42 -51.75 -8.14
CA LEU A 756 -58.46 -50.89 -8.83
C LEU A 756 -59.17 -49.72 -9.54
N GLU A 757 -60.34 -49.97 -10.13
CA GLU A 757 -61.17 -48.94 -10.80
C GLU A 757 -61.75 -47.95 -9.78
N ALA A 758 -62.16 -48.41 -8.58
CA ALA A 758 -62.54 -47.52 -7.48
C ALA A 758 -61.38 -46.62 -7.01
N ALA A 759 -60.13 -47.10 -7.09
CA ALA A 759 -58.94 -46.33 -6.75
C ALA A 759 -58.58 -45.30 -7.83
N VAL A 760 -58.80 -45.63 -9.12
CA VAL A 760 -58.51 -44.77 -10.28
C VAL A 760 -59.58 -43.68 -10.47
N VAL A 761 -60.86 -44.00 -10.29
CA VAL A 761 -61.96 -43.00 -10.36
C VAL A 761 -61.88 -42.00 -9.20
N ALA A 762 -61.39 -42.42 -8.03
CA ALA A 762 -61.07 -41.50 -6.93
C ALA A 762 -59.90 -40.56 -7.24
N THR A 763 -59.02 -40.92 -8.18
CA THR A 763 -57.88 -40.09 -8.61
C THR A 763 -58.21 -39.14 -9.76
N GLU A 764 -59.23 -39.41 -10.59
CA GLU A 764 -59.72 -38.50 -11.63
C GLU A 764 -60.69 -37.41 -11.14
N ALA A 765 -61.12 -37.45 -9.87
CA ALA A 765 -61.97 -36.43 -9.24
C ALA A 765 -61.21 -35.21 -8.65
N PHE A 766 -59.89 -35.16 -8.75
CA PHE A 766 -59.10 -33.96 -8.40
C PHE A 766 -58.66 -33.24 -9.68
N GLN A 767 -59.58 -32.48 -10.27
CA GLN A 767 -59.18 -31.41 -11.18
C GLN A 767 -58.40 -30.33 -10.42
N PRO A 768 -57.36 -29.74 -11.03
CA PRO A 768 -56.75 -28.52 -10.53
C PRO A 768 -57.79 -27.38 -10.62
N VAL A 769 -58.16 -26.83 -9.46
CA VAL A 769 -58.76 -25.50 -9.40
C VAL A 769 -57.72 -24.51 -9.89
N ARG A 770 -58.14 -23.68 -10.85
CA ARG A 770 -57.39 -22.53 -11.40
C ARG A 770 -56.90 -21.57 -10.33
#